data_AF-F1KXI0-F1
#
_entry.id   AF-F1KXI0-F1
#
_cell.length_a   1.000
_cell.length_b   1.000
_cell.length_c   1.000
_cell.angle_alpha   90.00
_cell.angle_beta   90.00
_cell.angle_gamma   90.00
#
_symmetry.space_group_name_H-M   'P 1'
#
loop_
_entity.id
_entity.type
_entity.pdbx_description
1 polymer ?
#
loop_
_entity_poly.entity_id
_entity_poly.type
_entity_poly.pdbx_seq_one_letter_code
_entity_poly.pdbx_strand_id
1 'polypeptide(L)'
;MTIRREWCEYLAWLTSLRHVPIPALRQRTRSSVELCCSTRIRLMSYNIFRSKKGFEKLGYEGYLYNLDKRNANYTLWRCELSKKPGHKCSGRAKLTASTIEVYTAHSHPPDHCKLEADILKSKIYEAAEDPFTDSKSLLREAAHLASTTPGVPKLCSMQRVISRKRRSTQCLIGANKSEAGRPPKSISDPCTSLEVLIAASEHLRLLFTPGSGMEEVNTADNSKIRLTALQTDALLKTSRGDNAVNEEATCSTFSDHPQKESATEHFKKESNEMDVNSYLSEVSREAHINDLMCYDLAVELDKRDPLRHLRDEFYYPKMKTIPRVDYSLVNEDDDCIYMCGNSLGLMLKSTRKYMDIQFEKWANMGVCGHTEEPLPWAHCDEAVVEGIAKLVGAEPSEVALMNGLTVNLHIFLAAFYKPTKNRHKILLESRAFPSDHYAIESQIRLKGFTVEDSMVCVEPRKDEDCLRNEDILSVIEREGDSIAIIMFSGLQYYTGQLFDIEAITKAGHKKGCIVGWNLAHAFANVPLSLHEWNVDFACWCTYKYGSSSAGGLAGAFIHSKYNSDKRERMLGWWAHKASTRFIMDNKLELDDGAAGYRISNPPMMLVVPLQAFLEVMSKTSLEELRKKSILLTGYLEFLINHHLSPNSSTGKTKKVQCSIMTPSDPRQRGCQLSLKFNVDIVKVFEELTKRGVVVDKRYPNVIRVTPVHLYNSFRDVHRFVEALLDSLDEIEHSV
;
A
#
# COMPACT_ATOMS: atom_id res chain seq x y z
N MET A 1 31.59 18.72 -53.49
CA MET A 1 31.55 17.37 -54.07
C MET A 1 32.41 16.53 -53.16
N THR A 2 31.90 15.81 -52.16
CA THR A 2 30.90 14.74 -52.14
C THR A 2 30.24 14.78 -50.73
N ILE A 3 29.15 14.05 -50.48
CA ILE A 3 28.24 14.20 -49.32
C ILE A 3 27.09 15.20 -49.58
N ARG A 4 26.39 14.97 -50.71
CA ARG A 4 25.01 15.45 -50.92
C ARG A 4 24.15 14.38 -51.61
N ARG A 5 24.54 13.10 -51.47
CA ARG A 5 23.92 11.98 -52.18
C ARG A 5 23.42 10.82 -51.30
N GLU A 6 23.68 10.84 -50.00
CA GLU A 6 23.23 9.76 -49.08
C GLU A 6 21.98 10.13 -48.25
N TRP A 7 21.46 11.35 -48.36
CA TRP A 7 20.26 11.80 -47.64
C TRP A 7 18.96 11.73 -48.46
N CYS A 8 19.03 11.49 -49.78
CA CYS A 8 17.84 11.38 -50.63
C CYS A 8 17.27 9.95 -50.73
N GLU A 9 18.05 8.91 -50.42
CA GLU A 9 17.57 7.52 -50.47
C GLU A 9 16.85 7.07 -49.18
N TYR A 10 17.17 7.70 -48.03
CA TYR A 10 16.53 7.38 -46.75
C TYR A 10 15.11 7.98 -46.61
N LEU A 11 14.86 9.13 -47.26
CA LEU A 11 13.55 9.79 -47.28
C LEU A 11 12.58 9.19 -48.30
N ALA A 12 13.08 8.47 -49.33
CA ALA A 12 12.25 7.77 -50.31
C ALA A 12 11.67 6.44 -49.77
N TRP A 13 12.31 5.82 -48.79
CA TRP A 13 11.84 4.59 -48.13
C TRP A 13 10.72 4.86 -47.10
N LEU A 14 10.73 6.02 -46.44
CA LEU A 14 9.71 6.39 -45.44
C LEU A 14 8.38 6.86 -46.05
N THR A 15 8.31 7.07 -47.36
CA THR A 15 7.10 7.46 -48.09
C THR A 15 6.40 6.31 -48.83
N SER A 16 6.90 5.07 -48.79
CA SER A 16 6.33 3.93 -49.56
C SER A 16 5.51 2.91 -48.76
N LEU A 17 5.03 3.23 -47.54
CA LEU A 17 4.17 2.35 -46.74
C LEU A 17 2.86 3.01 -46.29
N ARG A 18 2.28 3.87 -47.13
CA ARG A 18 0.86 4.23 -47.06
C ARG A 18 0.16 3.73 -48.33
N HIS A 19 -0.92 2.97 -48.11
CA HIS A 19 -1.89 2.39 -49.07
C HIS A 19 -1.61 0.99 -49.60
N VAL A 20 -2.10 -0.01 -48.85
CA VAL A 20 -2.74 -1.21 -49.42
C VAL A 20 -4.09 -1.41 -48.74
N PRO A 21 -5.22 -1.41 -49.47
CA PRO A 21 -6.54 -1.73 -48.94
C PRO A 21 -6.84 -3.23 -49.12
N ILE A 22 -7.43 -3.90 -48.13
CA ILE A 22 -8.01 -5.24 -48.32
C ILE A 22 -9.41 -5.30 -47.67
N PRO A 23 -10.42 -5.88 -48.34
CA PRO A 23 -11.84 -5.76 -47.99
C PRO A 23 -12.33 -6.82 -47.01
N ALA A 24 -13.50 -6.54 -46.43
CA ALA A 24 -14.27 -7.40 -45.55
C ALA A 24 -14.77 -8.70 -46.21
N LEU A 25 -14.73 -9.80 -45.45
CA LEU A 25 -15.62 -10.94 -45.62
C LEU A 25 -16.09 -11.41 -44.24
N ARG A 26 -17.38 -11.11 -43.98
CA ARG A 26 -18.22 -11.63 -42.89
C ARG A 26 -18.54 -13.10 -43.14
N GLN A 27 -18.63 -13.91 -42.08
CA GLN A 27 -19.82 -14.70 -41.68
C GLN A 27 -19.47 -15.59 -40.47
N ARG A 28 -20.19 -15.43 -39.35
CA ARG A 28 -21.15 -16.39 -38.74
C ARG A 28 -20.47 -17.70 -38.31
N THR A 29 -20.51 -18.12 -37.04
CA THR A 29 -21.73 -18.48 -36.29
C THR A 29 -21.50 -18.53 -34.77
N ARG A 30 -22.57 -18.18 -34.05
CA ARG A 30 -22.87 -18.45 -32.62
C ARG A 30 -22.70 -19.93 -32.25
N SER A 31 -22.32 -20.22 -31.00
CA SER A 31 -23.07 -21.09 -30.07
C SER A 31 -22.31 -21.38 -28.76
N SER A 32 -22.99 -21.09 -27.63
CA SER A 32 -23.25 -21.96 -26.45
C SER A 32 -22.10 -22.22 -25.47
N VAL A 33 -22.19 -21.78 -24.20
CA VAL A 33 -22.96 -22.40 -23.08
C VAL A 33 -22.37 -23.73 -22.62
N GLU A 34 -21.95 -23.69 -21.35
CA GLU A 34 -21.89 -24.74 -20.33
C GLU A 34 -20.60 -25.55 -20.04
N LEU A 35 -20.07 -25.19 -18.86
CA LEU A 35 -19.62 -26.03 -17.74
C LEU A 35 -18.71 -27.23 -18.06
N CYS A 36 -17.45 -27.14 -17.59
CA CYS A 36 -17.04 -27.73 -16.30
C CYS A 36 -15.51 -27.85 -16.23
N CYS A 37 -14.93 -27.51 -15.07
CA CYS A 37 -13.66 -28.00 -14.55
C CYS A 37 -12.40 -27.92 -15.45
N SER A 38 -11.62 -26.83 -15.33
CA SER A 38 -10.14 -26.87 -15.19
C SER A 38 -9.49 -25.50 -15.48
N THR A 39 -8.56 -25.16 -14.61
CA THR A 39 -7.54 -24.13 -14.76
C THR A 39 -6.81 -24.24 -16.10
N ARG A 40 -6.68 -23.16 -16.89
CA ARG A 40 -5.49 -22.99 -17.75
C ARG A 40 -5.10 -21.54 -18.02
N ILE A 41 -3.87 -21.27 -17.62
CA ILE A 41 -3.13 -20.03 -17.78
C ILE A 41 -2.58 -19.95 -19.22
N ARG A 42 -3.05 -18.92 -19.95
CA ARG A 42 -2.54 -18.20 -21.15
C ARG A 42 -2.05 -19.02 -22.37
N LEU A 43 -2.46 -18.62 -23.59
CA LEU A 43 -1.57 -18.69 -24.77
C LEU A 43 -0.25 -18.01 -24.35
N MET A 44 0.86 -18.66 -24.03
CA MET A 44 1.39 -19.98 -24.37
C MET A 44 1.90 -20.67 -23.09
N SER A 45 1.44 -21.89 -22.77
CA SER A 45 1.68 -22.50 -21.44
C SER A 45 2.77 -23.59 -21.48
N TYR A 46 4.04 -23.21 -21.68
CA TYR A 46 5.17 -24.08 -21.33
C TYR A 46 5.84 -23.64 -20.03
N ASN A 47 6.41 -24.59 -19.28
CA ASN A 47 7.11 -24.34 -18.02
C ASN A 47 8.53 -24.92 -18.09
N ILE A 48 9.54 -24.13 -17.77
CA ILE A 48 10.91 -24.62 -17.56
C ILE A 48 11.17 -24.67 -16.07
N PHE A 49 11.67 -25.81 -15.57
CA PHE A 49 11.91 -26.02 -14.15
C PHE A 49 13.04 -27.02 -13.92
N ARG A 50 13.47 -27.23 -12.66
CA ARG A 50 14.56 -28.15 -12.33
C ARG A 50 14.05 -29.40 -11.63
N SER A 51 14.51 -30.57 -12.10
CA SER A 51 14.26 -31.83 -11.41
C SER A 51 14.92 -31.87 -10.03
N LYS A 52 14.54 -32.87 -9.20
CA LYS A 52 15.19 -33.15 -7.90
C LYS A 52 16.72 -33.23 -7.97
N LYS A 53 17.28 -33.64 -9.12
CA LYS A 53 18.73 -33.79 -9.33
C LYS A 53 19.37 -32.52 -9.91
N GLY A 54 18.62 -31.44 -10.10
CA GLY A 54 19.11 -30.18 -10.66
C GLY A 54 19.06 -30.08 -12.19
N PHE A 55 18.68 -31.16 -12.89
CA PHE A 55 18.55 -31.12 -14.35
C PHE A 55 17.34 -30.31 -14.78
N GLU A 56 17.53 -29.47 -15.78
CA GLU A 56 16.48 -28.68 -16.40
C GLU A 56 15.47 -29.57 -17.16
N LYS A 57 14.20 -29.24 -16.99
CA LYS A 57 13.06 -29.91 -17.59
C LYS A 57 12.16 -28.88 -18.24
N LEU A 58 11.48 -29.32 -19.30
CA LEU A 58 10.42 -28.59 -19.97
C LEU A 58 9.11 -29.34 -19.79
N GLY A 59 8.08 -28.61 -19.41
CA GLY A 59 6.70 -29.06 -19.33
C GLY A 59 5.85 -28.35 -20.38
N TYR A 60 5.22 -29.08 -21.29
CA TYR A 60 4.38 -28.50 -22.33
C TYR A 60 3.26 -29.46 -22.71
N GLU A 61 2.02 -28.98 -22.74
CA GLU A 61 0.82 -29.75 -23.13
C GLU A 61 0.67 -31.12 -22.43
N GLY A 62 1.07 -31.22 -21.16
CA GLY A 62 0.99 -32.49 -20.40
C GLY A 62 2.15 -33.44 -20.65
N TYR A 63 3.15 -33.04 -21.42
CA TYR A 63 4.38 -33.79 -21.66
C TYR A 63 5.56 -33.21 -20.87
N LEU A 64 6.41 -34.11 -20.38
CA LEU A 64 7.67 -33.79 -19.72
C LEU A 64 8.84 -34.12 -20.64
N TYR A 65 9.73 -33.15 -20.80
CA TYR A 65 10.94 -33.29 -21.59
C TYR A 65 12.18 -33.02 -20.75
N ASN A 66 13.25 -33.78 -21.02
CA ASN A 66 14.59 -33.51 -20.56
C ASN A 66 15.34 -32.70 -21.62
N LEU A 67 16.26 -31.85 -21.18
CA LEU A 67 17.18 -31.14 -22.07
C LEU A 67 17.99 -32.14 -22.90
N ASP A 68 18.00 -31.98 -24.23
CA ASP A 68 18.78 -32.81 -25.16
C ASP A 68 20.03 -32.06 -25.63
N LYS A 69 19.87 -30.86 -26.20
CA LYS A 69 20.97 -30.03 -26.71
C LYS A 69 20.63 -28.54 -26.68
N ARG A 70 21.58 -27.68 -26.31
CA ARG A 70 21.49 -26.23 -26.45
C ARG A 70 22.29 -25.76 -27.68
N ASN A 71 21.69 -24.89 -28.48
CA ASN A 71 22.36 -24.15 -29.55
C ASN A 71 22.12 -22.65 -29.31
N ALA A 72 22.87 -21.78 -30.01
CA ALA A 72 22.78 -20.33 -29.82
C ALA A 72 21.35 -19.78 -30.00
N ASN A 73 20.58 -20.34 -30.94
CA ASN A 73 19.27 -19.80 -31.33
C ASN A 73 18.07 -20.65 -30.87
N TYR A 74 18.31 -21.86 -30.34
CA TYR A 74 17.25 -22.76 -29.92
C TYR A 74 17.74 -23.87 -28.99
N THR A 75 16.81 -24.42 -28.21
CA THR A 75 17.05 -25.56 -27.33
C THR A 75 16.22 -26.76 -27.77
N LEU A 76 16.86 -27.92 -27.86
CA LEU A 76 16.22 -29.19 -28.16
C LEU A 76 15.91 -29.95 -26.89
N TRP A 77 14.71 -30.50 -26.85
CA TRP A 77 14.12 -31.21 -25.74
C TRP A 77 13.67 -32.59 -26.18
N ARG A 78 13.87 -33.56 -25.31
CA ARG A 78 13.55 -34.96 -25.55
C ARG A 78 12.59 -35.47 -24.49
N CYS A 79 11.54 -36.17 -24.89
CA CYS A 79 10.58 -36.76 -23.96
C CYS A 79 11.29 -37.56 -22.85
N GLU A 80 10.87 -37.38 -21.59
CA GLU A 80 11.44 -38.07 -20.44
C GLU A 80 11.37 -39.59 -20.58
N LEU A 81 10.32 -40.10 -21.22
CA LEU A 81 10.12 -41.54 -21.44
C LEU A 81 10.95 -42.09 -22.61
N SER A 82 11.74 -41.29 -23.32
CA SER A 82 12.53 -41.76 -24.47
C SER A 82 13.62 -42.78 -24.12
N LYS A 83 14.13 -42.77 -22.90
CA LYS A 83 15.22 -43.66 -22.43
C LYS A 83 14.80 -44.56 -21.25
N LYS A 84 13.50 -44.60 -20.92
CA LYS A 84 13.01 -45.36 -19.77
C LYS A 84 12.86 -46.85 -20.17
N PRO A 85 13.38 -47.82 -19.40
CA PRO A 85 13.18 -49.24 -19.71
C PRO A 85 11.68 -49.56 -19.83
N GLY A 86 11.27 -50.24 -20.91
CA GLY A 86 9.87 -50.58 -21.19
C GLY A 86 9.01 -49.48 -21.86
N HIS A 87 9.54 -48.25 -22.00
CA HIS A 87 8.85 -47.18 -22.72
C HIS A 87 9.81 -46.54 -23.73
N LYS A 88 9.52 -46.63 -25.03
CA LYS A 88 10.32 -45.96 -26.07
C LYS A 88 9.47 -44.85 -26.69
N CYS A 89 9.67 -43.63 -26.20
CA CYS A 89 9.02 -42.44 -26.78
C CYS A 89 9.95 -41.68 -27.72
N SER A 90 9.47 -41.42 -28.94
CA SER A 90 10.15 -40.61 -29.96
C SER A 90 9.95 -39.10 -29.77
N GLY A 91 9.10 -38.66 -28.83
CA GLY A 91 8.73 -37.26 -28.67
C GLY A 91 9.92 -36.28 -28.56
N ARG A 92 9.91 -35.24 -29.38
CA ARG A 92 10.94 -34.18 -29.39
C ARG A 92 10.29 -32.80 -29.56
N ALA A 93 10.83 -31.82 -28.85
CA ALA A 93 10.42 -30.43 -28.95
C ALA A 93 11.62 -29.51 -29.16
N LYS A 94 11.40 -28.42 -29.89
CA LYS A 94 12.36 -27.34 -30.13
C LYS A 94 11.77 -26.07 -29.53
N LEU A 95 12.54 -25.42 -28.68
CA LEU A 95 12.18 -24.14 -28.06
C LEU A 95 13.08 -23.04 -28.64
N THR A 96 12.46 -21.99 -29.18
CA THR A 96 13.12 -20.75 -29.63
C THR A 96 12.72 -19.60 -28.69
N ALA A 97 13.21 -18.38 -28.94
CA ALA A 97 12.89 -17.21 -28.12
C ALA A 97 11.38 -16.86 -28.08
N SER A 98 10.60 -17.26 -29.09
CA SER A 98 9.19 -16.89 -29.21
C SER A 98 8.23 -18.08 -29.40
N THR A 99 8.73 -19.29 -29.70
CA THR A 99 7.86 -20.43 -30.02
C THR A 99 8.41 -21.77 -29.52
N ILE A 100 7.48 -22.68 -29.22
CA ILE A 100 7.73 -24.10 -28.98
C ILE A 100 7.12 -24.92 -30.09
N GLU A 101 7.91 -25.83 -30.66
CA GLU A 101 7.49 -26.71 -31.75
C GLU A 101 7.79 -28.17 -31.40
N VAL A 102 6.75 -29.00 -31.33
CA VAL A 102 6.90 -30.46 -31.17
C VAL A 102 7.09 -31.09 -32.54
N TYR A 103 8.34 -31.32 -32.94
CA TYR A 103 8.69 -31.83 -34.27
C TYR A 103 8.75 -33.36 -34.36
N THR A 104 8.54 -34.07 -33.24
CA THR A 104 8.32 -35.52 -33.26
C THR A 104 7.23 -35.88 -32.26
N ALA A 105 6.23 -36.63 -32.71
CA ALA A 105 5.08 -37.03 -31.90
C ALA A 105 5.47 -37.99 -30.76
N HIS A 106 4.68 -37.95 -29.69
CA HIS A 106 4.79 -38.88 -28.58
C HIS A 106 4.04 -40.18 -28.88
N SER A 107 4.58 -41.30 -28.40
CA SER A 107 3.94 -42.63 -28.48
C SER A 107 3.12 -42.97 -27.22
N HIS A 108 2.78 -41.96 -26.42
CA HIS A 108 1.99 -42.11 -25.20
C HIS A 108 1.10 -40.88 -24.99
N PRO A 109 -0.01 -41.03 -24.25
CA PRO A 109 -0.88 -39.90 -23.91
C PRO A 109 -0.17 -38.89 -23.00
N PRO A 110 -0.64 -37.63 -22.96
CA PRO A 110 -0.16 -36.62 -22.00
C PRO A 110 -0.57 -36.99 -20.58
N ASP A 111 0.24 -36.61 -19.60
CA ASP A 111 0.03 -36.84 -18.17
C ASP A 111 0.07 -35.50 -17.43
N HIS A 112 -1.08 -34.81 -17.43
CA HIS A 112 -1.22 -33.47 -16.85
C HIS A 112 -0.99 -33.46 -15.34
N CYS A 113 -1.48 -34.49 -14.63
CA CYS A 113 -1.31 -34.61 -13.19
C CYS A 113 0.17 -34.76 -12.81
N LYS A 114 0.92 -35.61 -13.53
CA LYS A 114 2.35 -35.76 -13.30
C LYS A 114 3.14 -34.50 -13.64
N LEU A 115 2.77 -33.82 -14.73
CA LEU A 115 3.39 -32.55 -15.11
C LEU A 115 3.22 -31.50 -13.99
N GLU A 116 2.00 -31.33 -13.52
CA GLU A 116 1.67 -30.38 -12.44
C GLU A 116 2.40 -30.74 -11.13
N ALA A 117 2.40 -32.02 -10.75
CA ALA A 117 3.10 -32.50 -9.57
C ALA A 117 4.62 -32.26 -9.63
N ASP A 118 5.26 -32.47 -10.79
CA ASP A 118 6.70 -32.23 -10.95
C ASP A 118 7.04 -30.72 -10.95
N ILE A 119 6.16 -29.86 -11.46
CA ILE A 119 6.31 -28.39 -11.39
C ILE A 119 6.21 -27.91 -9.93
N LEU A 120 5.14 -28.28 -9.21
CA LEU A 120 4.92 -27.85 -7.83
C LEU A 120 6.05 -28.34 -6.91
N LYS A 121 6.50 -29.57 -7.10
CA LYS A 121 7.65 -30.13 -6.39
C LYS A 121 8.95 -29.38 -6.69
N SER A 122 9.18 -28.92 -7.91
CA SER A 122 10.35 -28.11 -8.25
C SER A 122 10.36 -26.80 -7.47
N LYS A 123 9.22 -26.11 -7.39
CA LYS A 123 9.08 -24.84 -6.66
C LYS A 123 9.44 -24.99 -5.18
N ILE A 124 8.95 -26.05 -4.53
CA ILE A 124 9.28 -26.34 -3.12
C ILE A 124 10.78 -26.60 -2.94
N TYR A 125 11.44 -27.26 -3.88
CA TYR A 125 12.87 -27.53 -3.77
C TYR A 125 13.74 -26.31 -4.06
N GLU A 126 13.29 -25.42 -4.94
CA GLU A 126 13.92 -24.13 -5.19
C GLU A 126 13.80 -23.21 -3.96
N ALA A 127 12.62 -23.13 -3.35
CA ALA A 127 12.41 -22.44 -2.08
C ALA A 127 13.23 -23.04 -0.92
N ALA A 128 13.55 -24.35 -0.98
CA ALA A 128 14.45 -24.98 -0.03
C ALA A 128 15.94 -24.61 -0.24
N GLU A 129 16.31 -24.08 -1.41
CA GLU A 129 17.66 -23.61 -1.69
C GLU A 129 17.84 -22.12 -1.30
N ASP A 130 16.76 -21.37 -1.14
CA ASP A 130 16.76 -19.98 -0.70
C ASP A 130 17.00 -19.86 0.83
N PRO A 131 18.07 -19.18 1.27
CA PRO A 131 18.36 -19.00 2.69
C PRO A 131 17.36 -18.12 3.43
N PHE A 132 16.58 -17.28 2.74
CA PHE A 132 15.61 -16.36 3.34
C PHE A 132 14.22 -16.98 3.52
N THR A 133 13.93 -18.09 2.84
CA THR A 133 12.66 -18.82 2.97
C THR A 133 12.54 -19.44 4.38
N ASP A 134 11.42 -19.19 5.06
CA ASP A 134 11.12 -19.76 6.39
C ASP A 134 10.92 -21.28 6.33
N SER A 135 11.58 -22.00 7.24
CA SER A 135 11.58 -23.46 7.26
C SER A 135 10.24 -24.05 7.69
N LYS A 136 9.48 -23.36 8.55
CA LYS A 136 8.19 -23.85 9.05
C LYS A 136 7.10 -23.69 8.00
N SER A 137 7.08 -22.55 7.31
CA SER A 137 6.21 -22.27 6.17
C SER A 137 6.42 -23.28 5.03
N LEU A 138 7.67 -23.49 4.63
CA LEU A 138 8.02 -24.43 3.56
C LEU A 138 7.57 -25.88 3.87
N LEU A 139 7.69 -26.31 5.13
CA LEU A 139 7.24 -27.64 5.56
C LEU A 139 5.71 -27.76 5.62
N ARG A 140 4.99 -26.68 5.96
CA ARG A 140 3.52 -26.65 5.89
C ARG A 140 3.02 -26.71 4.45
N GLU A 141 3.65 -25.97 3.54
CA GLU A 141 3.32 -25.99 2.13
C GLU A 141 3.59 -27.38 1.52
N ALA A 142 4.73 -28.00 1.85
CA ALA A 142 5.02 -29.37 1.46
C ALA A 142 4.00 -30.38 2.01
N ALA A 143 3.49 -30.17 3.23
CA ALA A 143 2.46 -31.02 3.84
C ALA A 143 1.11 -30.88 3.11
N HIS A 144 0.72 -29.65 2.79
CA HIS A 144 -0.49 -29.35 2.05
C HIS A 144 -0.46 -29.95 0.63
N LEU A 145 0.66 -29.78 -0.10
CA LEU A 145 0.81 -30.37 -1.43
C LEU A 145 0.79 -31.90 -1.40
N ALA A 146 1.40 -32.51 -0.39
CA ALA A 146 1.40 -33.96 -0.23
C ALA A 146 0.02 -34.54 0.11
N SER A 147 -0.92 -33.75 0.66
CA SER A 147 -2.28 -34.19 0.97
C SER A 147 -3.30 -33.87 -0.13
N THR A 148 -3.06 -32.81 -0.93
CA THR A 148 -4.04 -32.28 -1.89
C THR A 148 -3.73 -32.59 -3.35
N THR A 149 -2.46 -32.87 -3.70
CA THR A 149 -2.03 -32.99 -5.11
C THR A 149 -1.66 -34.43 -5.47
N PRO A 150 -2.43 -35.11 -6.34
CA PRO A 150 -2.08 -36.44 -6.83
C PRO A 150 -0.71 -36.46 -7.54
N GLY A 151 0.12 -37.46 -7.23
CA GLY A 151 1.46 -37.61 -7.84
C GLY A 151 2.59 -36.87 -7.11
N VAL A 152 2.29 -36.03 -6.12
CA VAL A 152 3.30 -35.43 -5.23
C VAL A 152 3.78 -36.48 -4.21
N PRO A 153 5.10 -36.59 -3.93
CA PRO A 153 5.61 -37.56 -2.96
C PRO A 153 5.08 -37.31 -1.54
N LYS A 154 4.99 -38.36 -0.72
CA LYS A 154 4.66 -38.23 0.71
C LYS A 154 5.57 -37.22 1.41
N LEU A 155 5.01 -36.49 2.37
CA LEU A 155 5.69 -35.45 3.15
C LEU A 155 7.07 -35.88 3.69
N CYS A 156 7.18 -37.09 4.24
CA CYS A 156 8.44 -37.63 4.76
C CYS A 156 9.57 -37.72 3.72
N SER A 157 9.22 -37.86 2.44
CA SER A 157 10.18 -37.87 1.34
C SER A 157 10.56 -36.47 0.89
N MET A 158 9.61 -35.52 0.93
CA MET A 158 9.87 -34.12 0.62
C MET A 158 10.73 -33.46 1.71
N GLN A 159 10.42 -33.70 2.99
CA GLN A 159 11.19 -33.24 4.15
C GLN A 159 12.68 -33.59 4.03
N ARG A 160 13.01 -34.84 3.70
CA ARG A 160 14.41 -35.27 3.52
C ARG A 160 15.13 -34.49 2.43
N VAL A 161 14.45 -34.13 1.35
CA VAL A 161 15.03 -33.34 0.24
C VAL A 161 15.20 -31.89 0.67
N ILE A 162 14.18 -31.29 1.28
CA ILE A 162 14.20 -29.92 1.82
C ILE A 162 15.37 -29.76 2.81
N SER A 163 15.50 -30.65 3.80
CA SER A 163 16.60 -30.61 4.77
C SER A 163 17.97 -30.82 4.14
N ARG A 164 18.08 -31.60 3.05
CA ARG A 164 19.35 -31.78 2.33
C ARG A 164 19.74 -30.52 1.55
N LYS A 165 18.78 -29.90 0.86
CA LYS A 165 19.01 -28.67 0.07
C LYS A 165 19.39 -27.50 0.96
N ARG A 166 18.66 -27.28 2.06
CA ARG A 166 19.00 -26.22 3.03
C ARG A 166 20.38 -26.39 3.67
N ARG A 167 20.77 -27.62 4.03
CA ARG A 167 22.12 -27.89 4.53
C ARG A 167 23.19 -27.58 3.48
N SER A 168 22.94 -27.92 2.22
CA SER A 168 23.84 -27.58 1.10
C SER A 168 24.01 -26.06 0.98
N THR A 169 22.92 -25.28 1.03
CA THR A 169 22.96 -23.82 0.98
C THR A 169 23.69 -23.24 2.20
N GLN A 170 23.44 -23.74 3.40
CA GLN A 170 24.13 -23.29 4.62
C GLN A 170 25.63 -23.57 4.60
N CYS A 171 26.06 -24.71 4.05
CA CYS A 171 27.48 -25.00 3.86
C CYS A 171 28.15 -24.04 2.86
N LEU A 172 27.46 -23.66 1.77
CA LEU A 172 27.96 -22.69 0.80
C LEU A 172 28.11 -21.28 1.40
N ILE A 173 27.15 -20.86 2.23
CA ILE A 173 27.20 -19.58 2.95
C ILE A 173 28.32 -19.59 4.01
N GLY A 174 28.51 -20.74 4.68
CA GLY A 174 29.60 -20.93 5.64
C GLY A 174 30.99 -20.91 5.02
N ALA A 175 31.16 -21.50 3.82
CA ALA A 175 32.43 -21.49 3.08
C ALA A 175 32.81 -20.08 2.60
N ASN A 176 31.85 -19.28 2.12
CA ASN A 176 32.09 -17.90 1.66
C ASN A 176 32.50 -16.94 2.78
N LYS A 177 32.17 -17.23 4.06
CA LYS A 177 32.69 -16.46 5.20
C LYS A 177 34.17 -16.74 5.49
N SER A 178 34.73 -17.86 5.04
CA SER A 178 36.13 -18.22 5.26
C SER A 178 37.09 -17.68 4.18
N GLU A 179 36.59 -17.29 3.01
CA GLU A 179 37.39 -16.74 1.91
C GLU A 179 37.47 -15.20 1.90
N ALA A 180 36.66 -14.49 2.71
CA ALA A 180 36.64 -13.03 2.80
C ALA A 180 37.90 -12.40 3.47
N GLY A 181 38.93 -13.21 3.78
CA GLY A 181 40.16 -12.79 4.45
C GLY A 181 41.40 -12.66 3.55
N ARG A 182 41.29 -12.75 2.21
CA ARG A 182 42.43 -12.52 1.29
C ARG A 182 42.13 -11.41 0.28
N PRO A 183 43.06 -10.46 0.05
CA PRO A 183 42.85 -9.38 -0.90
C PRO A 183 42.84 -9.92 -2.35
N PRO A 184 41.96 -9.43 -3.23
CA PRO A 184 41.86 -9.93 -4.59
C PRO A 184 43.03 -9.43 -5.45
N LYS A 185 43.63 -10.34 -6.23
CA LYS A 185 44.49 -9.98 -7.36
C LYS A 185 43.63 -9.51 -8.53
N SER A 186 44.13 -8.49 -9.22
CA SER A 186 43.56 -7.82 -10.38
C SER A 186 43.03 -8.78 -11.46
N ILE A 187 41.79 -8.59 -11.91
CA ILE A 187 41.34 -9.02 -13.24
C ILE A 187 40.47 -7.91 -13.85
N SER A 188 40.92 -7.46 -15.01
CA SER A 188 40.25 -6.69 -16.04
C SER A 188 39.25 -7.56 -16.81
N ASP A 189 37.98 -7.14 -16.95
CA ASP A 189 37.28 -7.10 -18.25
C ASP A 189 35.88 -6.45 -18.15
N PRO A 190 35.37 -5.79 -19.21
CA PRO A 190 34.11 -5.06 -19.22
C PRO A 190 33.02 -5.82 -19.99
N CYS A 191 31.97 -6.31 -19.33
CA CYS A 191 30.67 -6.56 -19.97
C CYS A 191 29.60 -6.88 -18.92
N THR A 192 28.79 -5.90 -18.52
CA THR A 192 27.51 -6.15 -17.85
C THR A 192 26.41 -5.75 -18.81
N SER A 193 25.84 -6.75 -19.51
CA SER A 193 24.75 -6.55 -20.46
C SER A 193 23.42 -6.29 -19.74
N LEU A 194 22.55 -5.54 -20.43
CA LEU A 194 21.17 -5.18 -20.07
C LEU A 194 20.31 -6.37 -19.57
N GLU A 195 20.70 -7.60 -19.88
CA GLU A 195 20.04 -8.85 -19.45
C GLU A 195 20.15 -9.10 -17.94
N VAL A 196 21.22 -8.64 -17.28
CA VAL A 196 21.37 -8.76 -15.82
C VAL A 196 20.39 -7.84 -15.08
N LEU A 197 20.08 -6.68 -15.67
CA LEU A 197 19.11 -5.73 -15.13
C LEU A 197 17.66 -6.21 -15.33
N ILE A 198 17.37 -6.89 -16.45
CA ILE A 198 16.04 -7.45 -16.71
C ILE A 198 15.76 -8.66 -15.80
N ALA A 199 16.75 -9.53 -15.57
CA ALA A 199 16.65 -10.66 -14.65
C ALA A 199 16.44 -10.23 -13.19
N ALA A 200 17.02 -9.09 -12.78
CA ALA A 200 16.77 -8.50 -11.47
C ALA A 200 15.33 -7.97 -11.32
N SER A 201 14.69 -7.51 -12.41
CA SER A 201 13.30 -7.01 -12.38
C SER A 201 12.25 -8.12 -12.29
N GLU A 202 12.51 -9.30 -12.87
CA GLU A 202 11.58 -10.43 -12.81
C GLU A 202 11.58 -11.14 -11.44
N HIS A 203 12.70 -11.07 -10.70
CA HIS A 203 12.80 -11.62 -9.35
C HIS A 203 12.07 -10.79 -8.27
N LEU A 204 11.74 -9.53 -8.55
CA LEU A 204 11.06 -8.62 -7.61
C LEU A 204 9.52 -8.76 -7.61
N ARG A 205 8.94 -9.66 -8.41
CA ARG A 205 7.48 -9.82 -8.57
C ARG A 205 6.79 -10.75 -7.55
N LEU A 206 7.47 -11.24 -6.51
CA LEU A 206 6.91 -12.23 -5.58
C LEU A 206 6.95 -11.85 -4.09
N LEU A 207 7.07 -10.56 -3.76
CA LEU A 207 6.98 -10.09 -2.38
C LEU A 207 5.76 -9.19 -2.22
N PHE A 208 4.60 -9.75 -1.86
CA PHE A 208 3.57 -9.11 -1.02
C PHE A 208 2.48 -10.13 -0.66
N THR A 209 2.69 -10.88 0.42
CA THR A 209 1.62 -11.57 1.18
C THR A 209 2.03 -11.59 2.65
N PRO A 210 1.28 -10.91 3.56
CA PRO A 210 1.53 -11.01 4.99
C PRO A 210 0.67 -12.13 5.62
N GLY A 211 1.31 -13.01 6.37
CA GLY A 211 0.71 -13.99 7.28
C GLY A 211 1.85 -14.70 8.01
N SER A 212 1.81 -14.99 9.32
CA SER A 212 0.72 -15.09 10.29
C SER A 212 1.33 -14.98 11.70
N GLY A 213 0.56 -14.44 12.65
CA GLY A 213 0.94 -14.28 14.05
C GLY A 213 1.38 -15.57 14.76
N MET A 214 2.20 -15.37 15.79
CA MET A 214 2.61 -16.39 16.75
C MET A 214 1.59 -16.47 17.88
N GLU A 215 1.18 -17.69 18.22
CA GLU A 215 0.69 -18.02 19.56
C GLU A 215 1.87 -18.52 20.41
N GLU A 216 1.87 -18.07 21.66
CA GLU A 216 2.80 -18.41 22.72
C GLU A 216 2.79 -19.90 23.04
N VAL A 217 3.99 -20.47 23.25
CA VAL A 217 4.15 -21.67 24.07
C VAL A 217 5.18 -21.33 25.13
N ASN A 218 4.72 -21.41 26.37
CA ASN A 218 5.44 -21.03 27.58
C ASN A 218 6.20 -22.23 28.17
N THR A 219 7.27 -21.93 28.91
CA THR A 219 8.08 -22.81 29.81
C THR A 219 9.00 -23.83 29.11
N ALA A 220 10.25 -24.10 29.54
CA ALA A 220 10.96 -23.80 30.78
C ALA A 220 12.50 -23.91 30.58
N ASP A 221 13.22 -23.22 31.46
CA ASP A 221 14.41 -23.69 32.20
C ASP A 221 15.86 -23.45 31.69
N ASN A 222 16.63 -22.88 32.63
CA ASN A 222 18.08 -22.95 32.87
C ASN A 222 19.05 -22.41 31.79
N SER A 223 20.10 -21.63 32.08
CA SER A 223 20.76 -21.31 33.35
C SER A 223 21.86 -20.25 33.13
N LYS A 224 22.10 -19.44 34.18
CA LYS A 224 23.40 -18.94 34.67
C LYS A 224 24.50 -18.57 33.65
N ILE A 225 24.80 -17.27 33.52
CA ILE A 225 26.18 -16.76 33.61
C ILE A 225 26.20 -15.45 34.40
N ARG A 226 26.84 -15.49 35.59
CA ARG A 226 27.35 -14.35 36.36
C ARG A 226 28.71 -13.95 35.80
N LEU A 227 29.05 -12.65 35.90
CA LEU A 227 30.37 -12.02 36.10
C LEU A 227 30.30 -10.62 35.46
N THR A 228 30.77 -9.51 36.02
CA THR A 228 31.15 -9.06 37.37
C THR A 228 31.27 -7.54 37.25
N ALA A 229 30.99 -6.86 38.36
CA ALA A 229 31.08 -5.41 38.51
C ALA A 229 32.51 -4.86 38.31
N LEU A 230 32.60 -3.64 37.80
CA LEU A 230 33.67 -2.70 38.12
C LEU A 230 33.02 -1.35 38.47
N GLN A 231 33.09 -1.02 39.76
CA GLN A 231 32.86 0.32 40.29
C GLN A 231 34.14 1.14 40.15
N THR A 232 33.99 2.45 39.89
CA THR A 232 34.83 3.49 40.48
C THR A 232 34.04 4.81 40.48
N ASP A 233 33.59 5.17 41.68
CA ASP A 233 33.38 6.53 42.21
C ASP A 233 34.72 7.34 42.14
N ALA A 234 34.83 8.67 42.22
CA ALA A 234 33.94 9.81 42.47
C ALA A 234 34.73 11.14 42.28
N LEU A 235 34.03 12.26 42.54
CA LEU A 235 34.47 13.60 43.01
C LEU A 235 34.73 14.68 41.94
N LEU A 236 34.44 15.99 42.10
CA LEU A 236 33.48 16.84 42.87
C LEU A 236 33.85 18.33 42.54
N LYS A 237 32.90 19.27 42.71
CA LYS A 237 33.05 20.76 42.93
C LYS A 237 33.13 21.67 41.68
N THR A 238 32.18 22.58 41.36
CA THR A 238 31.50 23.75 42.00
C THR A 238 32.15 25.12 41.72
N SER A 239 31.40 26.03 41.07
CA SER A 239 31.22 27.50 41.31
C SER A 239 30.35 28.03 40.15
N ARG A 240 29.16 28.66 40.27
CA ARG A 240 28.68 29.88 40.95
C ARG A 240 29.44 31.16 40.61
N GLY A 241 28.74 32.10 39.96
CA GLY A 241 29.13 33.48 39.72
C GLY A 241 28.09 34.21 38.87
N ASP A 242 27.17 34.89 39.55
CA ASP A 242 26.16 35.80 39.02
C ASP A 242 26.78 37.04 38.34
N ASN A 243 26.05 37.67 37.41
CA ASN A 243 25.87 39.13 37.38
C ASN A 243 24.77 39.52 36.38
N ALA A 244 23.68 40.03 36.95
CA ALA A 244 22.67 40.83 36.27
C ALA A 244 23.03 42.32 36.40
N VAL A 245 22.77 43.10 35.36
CA VAL A 245 22.61 44.55 35.46
C VAL A 245 21.37 44.94 34.67
N ASN A 246 20.45 45.58 35.39
CA ASN A 246 19.25 46.27 34.91
C ASN A 246 19.63 47.56 34.18
N GLU A 247 18.79 47.96 33.21
CA GLU A 247 18.39 49.36 33.07
C GLU A 247 16.93 49.42 32.62
N GLU A 248 16.12 50.06 33.47
CA GLU A 248 14.73 50.46 33.24
C GLU A 248 14.69 51.79 32.47
N ALA A 249 13.61 52.06 31.71
CA ALA A 249 12.59 53.05 32.09
C ALA A 249 11.79 53.65 30.92
N THR A 250 10.45 53.57 31.07
CA THR A 250 9.39 54.56 30.74
C THR A 250 9.06 54.86 29.27
N CYS A 251 7.83 54.71 28.72
CA CYS A 251 6.42 54.95 29.11
C CYS A 251 5.83 56.24 28.47
N SER A 252 4.83 56.08 27.57
CA SER A 252 3.59 56.87 27.39
C SER A 252 3.00 56.57 25.99
N THR A 253 1.90 55.82 25.81
CA THR A 253 0.44 56.09 25.99
C THR A 253 -0.20 57.06 24.97
N PHE A 254 -1.10 56.52 24.12
CA PHE A 254 -2.42 57.01 23.63
C PHE A 254 -2.87 56.03 22.51
N SER A 255 -3.71 55.01 22.77
CA SER A 255 -5.19 54.93 22.57
C SER A 255 -5.66 55.43 21.18
N ASP A 256 -6.40 54.70 20.34
CA ASP A 256 -7.68 54.01 20.60
C ASP A 256 -7.94 52.78 19.70
N HIS A 257 -8.73 51.86 20.26
CA HIS A 257 -9.32 50.65 19.68
C HIS A 257 -10.49 50.96 18.70
N PRO A 258 -10.93 49.95 17.90
CA PRO A 258 -12.08 49.17 18.35
C PRO A 258 -11.73 47.70 18.55
N GLN A 259 -12.27 47.15 19.64
CA GLN A 259 -12.12 45.78 20.09
C GLN A 259 -12.67 44.79 19.05
N LYS A 260 -11.84 43.84 18.62
CA LYS A 260 -12.31 42.54 18.15
C LYS A 260 -12.33 41.63 19.38
N GLU A 261 -13.53 41.32 19.85
CA GLU A 261 -13.76 40.33 20.89
C GLU A 261 -13.09 39.01 20.54
N SER A 262 -12.49 38.41 21.56
CA SER A 262 -11.78 37.14 21.54
C SER A 262 -12.71 36.00 21.13
N ALA A 263 -12.46 35.40 19.98
CA ALA A 263 -13.04 34.12 19.59
C ALA A 263 -12.34 32.97 20.32
N THR A 264 -12.57 32.87 21.63
CA THR A 264 -12.16 31.73 22.46
C THR A 264 -13.32 31.30 23.35
N GLU A 265 -14.48 31.12 22.74
CA GLU A 265 -15.57 30.29 23.23
C GLU A 265 -16.33 29.78 21.99
N HIS A 266 -16.55 28.46 21.91
CA HIS A 266 -17.51 27.72 21.05
C HIS A 266 -16.91 26.59 20.21
N PHE A 267 -16.56 25.49 20.88
CA PHE A 267 -16.80 24.12 20.38
C PHE A 267 -17.86 23.38 21.22
N LYS A 268 -18.83 24.12 21.75
CA LYS A 268 -20.19 23.63 21.93
C LYS A 268 -21.05 24.26 20.84
N LYS A 269 -20.86 23.82 19.61
CA LYS A 269 -21.86 24.08 18.57
C LYS A 269 -22.92 22.99 18.74
N GLU A 270 -24.10 23.39 19.17
CA GLU A 270 -25.34 22.71 18.80
C GLU A 270 -25.40 22.74 17.26
N SER A 271 -24.68 21.83 16.60
CA SER A 271 -25.02 21.49 15.23
C SER A 271 -26.27 20.64 15.30
N ASN A 272 -27.31 21.01 14.55
CA ASN A 272 -28.27 20.03 14.04
C ASN A 272 -27.43 18.97 13.31
N GLU A 273 -26.96 17.95 14.04
CA GLU A 273 -26.20 16.85 13.49
C GLU A 273 -27.13 16.16 12.49
N MET A 274 -26.64 16.02 11.26
CA MET A 274 -27.39 15.37 10.20
C MET A 274 -27.53 13.89 10.54
N ASP A 275 -28.66 13.53 11.14
CA ASP A 275 -29.04 12.14 11.30
C ASP A 275 -29.34 11.56 9.92
N VAL A 276 -28.51 10.59 9.51
CA VAL A 276 -28.59 9.97 8.19
C VAL A 276 -29.97 9.35 7.97
N ASN A 277 -30.55 8.70 8.98
CA ASN A 277 -31.87 8.07 8.85
C ASN A 277 -32.99 9.10 8.65
N SER A 278 -32.95 10.20 9.39
CA SER A 278 -33.87 11.33 9.22
C SER A 278 -33.73 11.93 7.82
N TYR A 279 -32.51 12.16 7.34
CA TYR A 279 -32.26 12.70 6.00
C TYR A 279 -32.77 11.77 4.89
N LEU A 280 -32.48 10.46 4.99
CA LEU A 280 -32.99 9.47 4.02
C LEU A 280 -34.53 9.45 4.00
N SER A 281 -35.17 9.51 5.17
CA SER A 281 -36.63 9.54 5.30
C SER A 281 -37.23 10.82 4.71
N GLU A 282 -36.57 11.96 4.90
CA GLU A 282 -36.96 13.26 4.33
C GLU A 282 -36.91 13.22 2.80
N VAL A 283 -35.77 12.81 2.23
CA VAL A 283 -35.59 12.70 0.77
C VAL A 283 -36.63 11.74 0.17
N SER A 284 -36.87 10.61 0.82
CA SER A 284 -37.87 9.63 0.38
C SER A 284 -39.28 10.22 0.35
N ARG A 285 -39.68 10.95 1.40
CA ARG A 285 -40.98 11.62 1.49
C ARG A 285 -41.15 12.68 0.40
N GLU A 286 -40.13 13.49 0.16
CA GLU A 286 -40.16 14.54 -0.87
C GLU A 286 -40.21 13.98 -2.30
N ALA A 287 -39.56 12.84 -2.53
CA ALA A 287 -39.53 12.17 -3.83
C ALA A 287 -40.68 11.16 -4.02
N HIS A 288 -41.59 11.02 -3.05
CA HIS A 288 -42.67 10.04 -3.05
C HIS A 288 -42.20 8.58 -3.21
N ILE A 289 -41.05 8.27 -2.62
CA ILE A 289 -40.48 6.92 -2.58
C ILE A 289 -40.96 6.24 -1.29
N ASN A 290 -41.54 5.05 -1.42
CA ASN A 290 -42.13 4.31 -0.29
C ASN A 290 -41.17 3.31 0.38
N ASP A 291 -40.12 2.89 -0.34
CA ASP A 291 -39.14 1.92 0.13
C ASP A 291 -37.76 2.58 0.21
N LEU A 292 -37.21 2.68 1.43
CA LEU A 292 -35.89 3.27 1.66
C LEU A 292 -34.74 2.39 1.13
N MET A 293 -35.01 1.13 0.78
CA MET A 293 -34.03 0.21 0.24
C MET A 293 -33.97 0.23 -1.29
N CYS A 294 -34.87 0.93 -1.98
CA CYS A 294 -34.97 0.82 -3.42
C CYS A 294 -33.89 1.64 -4.15
N TYR A 295 -33.56 1.20 -5.36
CA TYR A 295 -32.59 1.87 -6.22
C TYR A 295 -32.97 3.33 -6.54
N ASP A 296 -34.27 3.63 -6.64
CA ASP A 296 -34.76 4.98 -6.93
C ASP A 296 -34.35 6.00 -5.86
N LEU A 297 -34.21 5.58 -4.60
CA LEU A 297 -33.71 6.47 -3.54
C LEU A 297 -32.23 6.83 -3.79
N ALA A 298 -31.42 5.85 -4.17
CA ALA A 298 -30.01 6.09 -4.52
C ALA A 298 -29.88 7.06 -5.71
N VAL A 299 -30.75 6.91 -6.72
CA VAL A 299 -30.81 7.82 -7.87
C VAL A 299 -31.18 9.24 -7.43
N GLU A 300 -32.14 9.39 -6.52
CA GLU A 300 -32.54 10.70 -6.01
C GLU A 300 -31.46 11.36 -5.15
N LEU A 301 -30.77 10.59 -4.31
CA LEU A 301 -29.62 11.07 -3.54
C LEU A 301 -28.49 11.57 -4.45
N ASP A 302 -28.20 10.88 -5.56
CA ASP A 302 -27.23 11.34 -6.56
C ASP A 302 -27.66 12.63 -7.28
N LYS A 303 -28.97 12.82 -7.53
CA LYS A 303 -29.47 14.10 -8.10
C LYS A 303 -29.24 15.27 -7.15
N ARG A 304 -29.31 15.02 -5.83
CA ARG A 304 -29.11 16.01 -4.77
C ARG A 304 -27.65 16.19 -4.37
N ASP A 305 -26.73 15.34 -4.85
CA ASP A 305 -25.30 15.48 -4.60
C ASP A 305 -24.70 16.66 -5.39
N PRO A 306 -24.30 17.77 -4.74
CA PRO A 306 -23.68 18.90 -5.43
C PRO A 306 -22.30 18.55 -6.01
N LEU A 307 -21.64 17.51 -5.49
CA LEU A 307 -20.29 17.09 -5.88
C LEU A 307 -20.29 15.99 -6.95
N ARG A 308 -21.45 15.59 -7.49
CA ARG A 308 -21.56 14.50 -8.46
C ARG A 308 -20.65 14.69 -9.68
N HIS A 309 -20.43 15.95 -10.07
CA HIS A 309 -19.63 16.33 -11.23
C HIS A 309 -18.14 15.97 -11.06
N LEU A 310 -17.63 15.83 -9.82
CA LEU A 310 -16.24 15.45 -9.58
C LEU A 310 -15.94 14.03 -10.07
N ARG A 311 -16.94 13.14 -10.12
CA ARG A 311 -16.78 11.80 -10.68
C ARG A 311 -16.23 11.83 -12.11
N ASP A 312 -16.62 12.83 -12.89
CA ASP A 312 -16.23 12.96 -14.30
C ASP A 312 -14.74 13.30 -14.48
N GLU A 313 -14.03 13.63 -13.40
CA GLU A 313 -12.59 13.88 -13.41
C GLU A 313 -11.75 12.60 -13.33
N PHE A 314 -12.37 11.44 -13.08
CA PHE A 314 -11.67 10.18 -12.84
C PHE A 314 -11.87 9.16 -13.98
N TYR A 315 -10.87 8.31 -14.19
CA TYR A 315 -11.01 7.11 -15.00
C TYR A 315 -11.63 5.98 -14.19
N TYR A 316 -12.76 5.47 -14.67
CA TYR A 316 -13.41 4.29 -14.11
C TYR A 316 -13.02 3.02 -14.87
N PRO A 317 -12.53 1.98 -14.17
CA PRO A 317 -12.37 0.67 -14.79
C PRO A 317 -13.73 0.11 -15.21
N LYS A 318 -13.77 -0.55 -16.37
CA LYS A 318 -14.96 -1.27 -16.85
C LYS A 318 -14.96 -2.71 -16.35
N MET A 319 -16.13 -3.32 -16.23
CA MET A 319 -16.27 -4.74 -15.84
C MET A 319 -15.35 -5.65 -16.66
N LYS A 320 -15.30 -5.48 -17.99
CA LYS A 320 -14.42 -6.23 -18.90
C LYS A 320 -12.92 -6.06 -18.70
N THR A 321 -12.50 -5.03 -17.96
CA THR A 321 -11.08 -4.74 -17.68
C THR A 321 -10.63 -5.23 -16.31
N ILE A 322 -11.57 -5.56 -15.42
CA ILE A 322 -11.27 -6.07 -14.09
C ILE A 322 -10.97 -7.58 -14.17
N PRO A 323 -9.87 -8.06 -13.59
CA PRO A 323 -9.58 -9.49 -13.57
C PRO A 323 -10.64 -10.30 -12.82
N ARG A 324 -10.94 -11.51 -13.31
CA ARG A 324 -11.79 -12.52 -12.64
C ARG A 324 -13.28 -12.15 -12.50
N VAL A 325 -13.73 -11.15 -13.25
CA VAL A 325 -15.17 -10.89 -13.44
C VAL A 325 -15.79 -12.01 -14.27
N ASP A 326 -16.97 -12.45 -13.87
CA ASP A 326 -17.81 -13.38 -14.62
C ASP A 326 -18.85 -12.59 -15.42
N TYR A 327 -18.65 -12.53 -16.74
CA TYR A 327 -19.53 -11.78 -17.64
C TYR A 327 -20.93 -12.37 -17.79
N SER A 328 -21.19 -13.56 -17.25
CA SER A 328 -22.57 -14.08 -17.16
C SER A 328 -23.39 -13.39 -16.06
N LEU A 329 -22.72 -12.74 -15.09
CA LEU A 329 -23.35 -12.09 -13.94
C LEU A 329 -23.44 -10.56 -14.08
N VAL A 330 -22.73 -9.97 -15.04
CA VAL A 330 -22.62 -8.52 -15.19
C VAL A 330 -22.64 -8.08 -16.65
N ASN A 331 -22.96 -6.80 -16.88
CA ASN A 331 -22.75 -6.17 -18.16
C ASN A 331 -21.27 -5.75 -18.32
N GLU A 332 -20.63 -6.18 -19.40
CA GLU A 332 -19.19 -6.00 -19.63
C GLU A 332 -18.75 -4.54 -19.81
N ASP A 333 -19.65 -3.67 -20.26
CA ASP A 333 -19.39 -2.26 -20.58
C ASP A 333 -19.67 -1.29 -19.42
N ASP A 334 -20.29 -1.78 -18.35
CA ASP A 334 -20.57 -1.00 -17.16
C ASP A 334 -19.27 -0.70 -16.38
N ASP A 335 -19.28 0.40 -15.62
CA ASP A 335 -18.22 0.70 -14.65
C ASP A 335 -18.21 -0.39 -13.58
N CYS A 336 -17.02 -0.83 -13.15
CA CYS A 336 -16.90 -1.70 -11.99
C CYS A 336 -17.35 -0.99 -10.71
N ILE A 337 -17.68 -1.76 -9.68
CA ILE A 337 -18.03 -1.21 -8.37
C ILE A 337 -16.73 -1.00 -7.59
N TYR A 338 -16.08 0.15 -7.78
CA TYR A 338 -14.78 0.46 -7.19
C TYR A 338 -14.93 1.07 -5.79
N MET A 339 -14.73 0.26 -4.75
CA MET A 339 -14.84 0.65 -3.33
C MET A 339 -13.52 0.40 -2.58
N CYS A 340 -12.38 0.57 -3.27
CA CYS A 340 -11.03 0.28 -2.77
C CYS A 340 -10.09 1.51 -2.82
N GLY A 341 -10.67 2.72 -2.87
CA GLY A 341 -9.94 3.98 -2.93
C GLY A 341 -9.07 4.30 -1.71
N ASN A 342 -9.39 3.71 -0.56
CA ASN A 342 -8.57 3.72 0.64
C ASN A 342 -7.25 2.96 0.48
N SER A 343 -7.09 2.15 -0.56
CA SER A 343 -5.86 1.41 -0.85
C SER A 343 -5.12 2.00 -2.05
N LEU A 344 -5.85 2.29 -3.14
CA LEU A 344 -5.32 2.96 -4.32
C LEU A 344 -6.43 3.85 -4.91
N GLY A 345 -6.21 5.15 -5.01
CA GLY A 345 -7.18 6.05 -5.63
C GLY A 345 -7.28 5.85 -7.15
N LEU A 346 -8.45 6.15 -7.72
CA LEU A 346 -8.64 6.14 -9.17
C LEU A 346 -7.79 7.21 -9.84
N MET A 347 -7.34 6.94 -11.07
CA MET A 347 -6.52 7.88 -11.82
C MET A 347 -7.34 9.10 -12.25
N LEU A 348 -6.84 10.30 -11.98
CA LEU A 348 -7.38 11.55 -12.51
C LEU A 348 -7.09 11.69 -14.01
N LYS A 349 -8.06 12.21 -14.77
CA LYS A 349 -7.93 12.39 -16.22
C LYS A 349 -6.81 13.38 -16.59
N SER A 350 -6.65 14.46 -15.83
CA SER A 350 -5.62 15.48 -16.06
C SER A 350 -4.18 14.96 -15.84
N THR A 351 -3.98 13.89 -15.06
CA THR A 351 -2.65 13.29 -14.84
C THR A 351 -1.98 12.90 -16.16
N ARG A 352 -2.72 12.36 -17.13
CA ARG A 352 -2.16 12.00 -18.45
C ARG A 352 -1.61 13.22 -19.18
N LYS A 353 -2.42 14.29 -19.25
CA LYS A 353 -2.03 15.56 -19.89
C LYS A 353 -0.75 16.12 -19.28
N TYR A 354 -0.68 16.18 -17.94
CA TYR A 354 0.49 16.72 -17.25
C TYR A 354 1.73 15.84 -17.39
N MET A 355 1.58 14.51 -17.43
CA MET A 355 2.67 13.58 -17.76
C MET A 355 3.25 13.87 -19.14
N ASP A 356 2.38 13.99 -20.16
CA ASP A 356 2.80 14.22 -21.54
C ASP A 356 3.59 15.54 -21.66
N ILE A 357 3.17 16.60 -20.97
CA ILE A 357 3.92 17.88 -20.89
C ILE A 357 5.33 17.66 -20.32
N GLN A 358 5.48 16.88 -19.25
CA GLN A 358 6.80 16.63 -18.66
C GLN A 358 7.66 15.71 -19.54
N PHE A 359 7.07 14.76 -20.27
CA PHE A 359 7.79 13.94 -21.24
C PHE A 359 8.31 14.77 -22.41
N GLU A 360 7.47 15.66 -22.97
CA GLU A 360 7.89 16.58 -24.03
C GLU A 360 8.99 17.53 -23.54
N LYS A 361 8.84 18.09 -22.33
CA LYS A 361 9.87 18.93 -21.72
C LYS A 361 11.19 18.18 -21.57
N TRP A 362 11.15 16.94 -21.09
CA TRP A 362 12.36 16.14 -20.93
C TRP A 362 13.02 15.82 -22.27
N ALA A 363 12.25 15.41 -23.27
CA ALA A 363 12.75 15.11 -24.61
C ALA A 363 13.41 16.33 -25.27
N ASN A 364 12.84 17.52 -25.08
CA ASN A 364 13.28 18.73 -25.77
C ASN A 364 14.38 19.51 -25.04
N MET A 365 14.41 19.48 -23.70
CA MET A 365 15.27 20.36 -22.89
C MET A 365 16.37 19.62 -22.12
N GLY A 366 16.26 18.30 -21.91
CA GLY A 366 17.22 17.54 -21.11
C GLY A 366 17.47 18.19 -19.75
N VAL A 367 18.74 18.44 -19.41
CA VAL A 367 19.16 19.02 -18.12
C VAL A 367 18.60 20.43 -17.88
N CYS A 368 18.33 21.21 -18.93
CA CYS A 368 17.78 22.55 -18.79
C CYS A 368 16.39 22.53 -18.11
N GLY A 369 15.68 21.40 -18.16
CA GLY A 369 14.38 21.27 -17.49
C GLY A 369 14.44 21.47 -15.96
N HIS A 370 15.61 21.39 -15.33
CA HIS A 370 15.77 21.69 -13.91
C HIS A 370 15.45 23.14 -13.55
N THR A 371 15.76 24.10 -14.44
CA THR A 371 15.65 25.54 -14.18
C THR A 371 14.59 26.23 -15.03
N GLU A 372 14.23 25.66 -16.18
CA GLU A 372 13.32 26.31 -17.13
C GLU A 372 11.83 26.08 -16.81
N GLU A 373 11.00 27.03 -17.24
CA GLU A 373 9.53 27.02 -17.20
C GLU A 373 8.91 25.92 -18.10
N PRO A 374 7.60 25.60 -17.98
CA PRO A 374 6.58 26.16 -17.07
C PRO A 374 6.61 25.60 -15.65
N LEU A 375 7.53 24.67 -15.34
CA LEU A 375 7.73 24.16 -13.99
C LEU A 375 9.17 23.67 -13.82
N PRO A 376 10.05 24.46 -13.20
CA PRO A 376 11.43 24.05 -12.91
C PRO A 376 11.47 22.80 -12.03
N TRP A 377 12.12 21.73 -12.48
CA TRP A 377 12.09 20.46 -11.73
C TRP A 377 12.79 20.53 -10.37
N ALA A 378 13.74 21.45 -10.19
CA ALA A 378 14.40 21.66 -8.90
C ALA A 378 13.45 22.16 -7.80
N HIS A 379 12.34 22.79 -8.19
CA HIS A 379 11.32 23.40 -7.33
C HIS A 379 9.93 22.78 -7.54
N CYS A 380 9.85 21.61 -8.17
CA CYS A 380 8.56 21.09 -8.59
C CYS A 380 7.63 20.71 -7.43
N ASP A 381 8.18 20.23 -6.31
CA ASP A 381 7.42 19.93 -5.11
C ASP A 381 6.82 21.19 -4.49
N GLU A 382 7.52 22.32 -4.53
CA GLU A 382 7.04 23.61 -4.00
C GLU A 382 5.74 24.06 -4.68
N ALA A 383 5.53 23.69 -5.95
CA ALA A 383 4.29 24.01 -6.70
C ALA A 383 3.02 23.31 -6.18
N VAL A 384 3.15 22.31 -5.29
CA VAL A 384 2.01 21.63 -4.67
C VAL A 384 1.93 21.84 -3.16
N VAL A 385 2.95 22.42 -2.52
CA VAL A 385 3.02 22.56 -1.05
C VAL A 385 1.83 23.34 -0.49
N GLU A 386 1.49 24.50 -1.07
CA GLU A 386 0.40 25.34 -0.56
C GLU A 386 -0.95 24.61 -0.54
N GLY A 387 -1.30 23.94 -1.64
CA GLY A 387 -2.52 23.16 -1.75
C GLY A 387 -2.55 21.98 -0.77
N ILE A 388 -1.42 21.29 -0.59
CA ILE A 388 -1.31 20.18 0.36
C ILE A 388 -1.38 20.68 1.81
N ALA A 389 -0.75 21.81 2.13
CA ALA A 389 -0.77 22.43 3.45
C ALA A 389 -2.20 22.79 3.87
N LYS A 390 -2.99 23.36 2.96
CA LYS A 390 -4.41 23.61 3.19
C LYS A 390 -5.20 22.33 3.50
N LEU A 391 -4.92 21.21 2.83
CA LEU A 391 -5.62 19.94 3.06
C LEU A 391 -5.32 19.29 4.41
N VAL A 392 -4.16 19.61 5.00
CA VAL A 392 -3.78 19.10 6.33
C VAL A 392 -3.94 20.13 7.44
N GLY A 393 -4.43 21.35 7.12
CA GLY A 393 -4.56 22.45 8.07
C GLY A 393 -3.22 22.83 8.69
N ALA A 394 -2.23 23.07 7.83
CA ALA A 394 -0.87 23.49 8.17
C ALA A 394 -0.47 24.74 7.39
N GLU A 395 0.57 25.42 7.88
CA GLU A 395 1.25 26.46 7.11
C GLU A 395 2.13 25.85 6.00
N PRO A 396 2.34 26.53 4.86
CA PRO A 396 3.20 26.00 3.79
C PRO A 396 4.61 25.63 4.25
N SER A 397 5.21 26.40 5.17
CA SER A 397 6.54 26.11 5.73
C SER A 397 6.61 24.83 6.56
N GLU A 398 5.47 24.33 7.01
CA GLU A 398 5.35 23.14 7.83
C GLU A 398 5.21 21.86 7.00
N VAL A 399 5.10 21.96 5.66
CA VAL A 399 4.85 20.83 4.78
C VAL A 399 5.99 20.61 3.78
N ALA A 400 6.36 19.34 3.60
CA ALA A 400 7.26 18.90 2.54
C ALA A 400 6.68 17.67 1.81
N LEU A 401 6.88 17.61 0.50
CA LEU A 401 6.54 16.44 -0.31
C LEU A 401 7.84 15.69 -0.63
N MET A 402 8.04 14.55 0.02
CA MET A 402 9.31 13.82 -0.04
C MET A 402 9.13 12.31 0.15
N ASN A 403 10.00 11.53 -0.51
CA ASN A 403 10.16 10.08 -0.33
C ASN A 403 8.84 9.27 -0.38
N GLY A 404 8.83 8.12 0.32
CA GLY A 404 7.63 7.35 0.63
C GLY A 404 7.26 7.47 2.11
N LEU A 405 6.02 7.09 2.45
CA LEU A 405 5.44 7.27 3.79
C LEU A 405 6.34 6.73 4.92
N THR A 406 6.69 5.46 4.87
CA THR A 406 7.51 4.82 5.92
C THR A 406 8.93 5.39 5.96
N VAL A 407 9.46 5.87 4.83
CA VAL A 407 10.76 6.56 4.81
C VAL A 407 10.68 7.86 5.60
N ASN A 408 9.61 8.65 5.41
CA ASN A 408 9.39 9.87 6.19
C ASN A 408 9.20 9.57 7.68
N LEU A 409 8.48 8.49 8.03
CA LEU A 409 8.36 8.03 9.41
C LEU A 409 9.74 7.73 10.03
N HIS A 410 10.62 7.04 9.30
CA HIS A 410 11.98 6.79 9.76
C HIS A 410 12.80 8.06 9.95
N ILE A 411 12.67 9.03 9.03
CA ILE A 411 13.34 10.34 9.15
C ILE A 411 12.90 11.05 10.44
N PHE A 412 11.59 11.04 10.72
CA PHE A 412 11.05 11.65 11.94
C PHE A 412 11.46 10.91 13.19
N LEU A 413 11.36 9.57 13.22
CA LEU A 413 11.82 8.80 14.38
C LEU A 413 13.33 9.02 14.61
N ALA A 414 14.16 9.10 13.57
CA ALA A 414 15.58 9.40 13.74
C ALA A 414 15.83 10.79 14.37
N ALA A 415 15.02 11.79 14.01
CA ALA A 415 15.12 13.17 14.48
C ALA A 415 14.51 13.39 15.88
N PHE A 416 13.37 12.78 16.18
CA PHE A 416 12.58 13.03 17.37
C PHE A 416 12.73 11.95 18.45
N TYR A 417 13.00 10.70 18.10
CA TYR A 417 13.18 9.61 19.07
C TYR A 417 14.58 9.66 19.67
N LYS A 418 14.71 10.40 20.76
CA LYS A 418 15.93 10.55 21.56
C LYS A 418 15.72 9.90 22.94
N PRO A 419 15.65 8.55 23.01
CA PRO A 419 15.31 7.86 24.24
C PRO A 419 16.37 8.06 25.33
N THR A 420 15.93 8.06 26.58
CA THR A 420 16.78 8.02 27.78
C THR A 420 16.42 6.79 28.62
N LYS A 421 17.21 6.49 29.65
CA LYS A 421 16.92 5.37 30.56
C LYS A 421 15.51 5.43 31.17
N ASN A 422 14.99 6.63 31.44
CA ASN A 422 13.68 6.81 32.09
C ASN A 422 12.55 7.13 31.12
N ARG A 423 12.85 7.59 29.89
CA ARG A 423 11.89 7.97 28.86
C ARG A 423 12.32 7.41 27.52
N HIS A 424 11.87 6.20 27.21
CA HIS A 424 12.24 5.46 26.00
C HIS A 424 11.06 4.79 25.31
N LYS A 425 9.87 4.76 25.91
CA LYS A 425 8.75 4.05 25.30
C LYS A 425 8.19 4.80 24.09
N ILE A 426 7.71 4.05 23.11
CA ILE A 426 6.88 4.53 22.01
C ILE A 426 5.49 3.93 22.19
N LEU A 427 4.47 4.77 22.31
CA LEU A 427 3.07 4.39 22.45
C LEU A 427 2.37 4.40 21.08
N LEU A 428 1.65 3.34 20.74
CA LEU A 428 0.93 3.16 19.48
C LEU A 428 -0.37 2.36 19.69
N GLU A 429 -1.26 2.34 18.70
CA GLU A 429 -2.40 1.43 18.71
C GLU A 429 -1.97 -0.02 18.47
N SER A 430 -2.69 -0.97 19.07
CA SER A 430 -2.47 -2.37 18.73
C SER A 430 -2.88 -2.67 17.29
N ARG A 431 -2.19 -3.64 16.70
CA ARG A 431 -2.37 -4.03 15.29
C ARG A 431 -2.29 -2.82 14.35
N ALA A 432 -1.42 -1.86 14.67
CA ALA A 432 -1.01 -0.78 13.76
C ALA A 432 -0.63 -1.35 12.39
N PHE A 433 -0.61 -0.50 11.37
CA PHE A 433 -0.22 -0.95 10.04
C PHE A 433 1.19 -1.59 10.09
N PRO A 434 1.42 -2.76 9.45
CA PRO A 434 2.66 -3.50 9.66
C PRO A 434 3.93 -2.70 9.42
N SER A 435 3.90 -1.80 8.43
CA SER A 435 5.07 -0.97 8.13
C SER A 435 5.41 0.04 9.24
N ASP A 436 4.41 0.58 9.93
CA ASP A 436 4.59 1.48 11.07
C ASP A 436 5.16 0.72 12.26
N HIS A 437 4.58 -0.46 12.53
CA HIS A 437 5.06 -1.35 13.58
C HIS A 437 6.54 -1.70 13.38
N TYR A 438 6.93 -2.14 12.18
CA TYR A 438 8.32 -2.47 11.88
C TYR A 438 9.24 -1.25 11.92
N ALA A 439 8.75 -0.07 11.53
CA ALA A 439 9.53 1.16 11.61
C ALA A 439 9.83 1.54 13.06
N ILE A 440 8.83 1.49 13.94
CA ILE A 440 8.97 1.73 15.38
C ILE A 440 9.89 0.68 16.01
N GLU A 441 9.64 -0.60 15.73
CA GLU A 441 10.41 -1.72 16.26
C GLU A 441 11.91 -1.59 15.91
N SER A 442 12.21 -1.32 14.64
CA SER A 442 13.59 -1.17 14.19
C SER A 442 14.26 0.08 14.79
N GLN A 443 13.53 1.18 14.98
CA GLN A 443 14.07 2.38 15.63
C GLN A 443 14.39 2.15 17.10
N ILE A 444 13.54 1.41 17.83
CA ILE A 444 13.81 0.98 19.21
C ILE A 444 15.11 0.16 19.26
N ARG A 445 15.23 -0.86 18.41
CA ARG A 445 16.41 -1.73 18.34
C ARG A 445 17.68 -0.94 18.00
N LEU A 446 17.61 -0.01 17.04
CA LEU A 446 18.74 0.84 16.64
C LEU A 446 19.24 1.76 17.75
N LYS A 447 18.39 2.09 18.73
CA LYS A 447 18.77 2.88 19.91
C LYS A 447 19.23 2.03 21.10
N GLY A 448 19.35 0.71 20.92
CA GLY A 448 19.86 -0.21 21.94
C GLY A 448 18.83 -0.62 23.00
N PHE A 449 17.53 -0.40 22.74
CA PHE A 449 16.45 -0.82 23.61
C PHE A 449 15.78 -2.11 23.10
N THR A 450 15.12 -2.84 23.99
CA THR A 450 14.28 -4.00 23.70
C THR A 450 12.89 -3.56 23.28
N VAL A 451 12.26 -4.35 22.40
CA VAL A 451 10.92 -4.06 21.90
C VAL A 451 9.90 -4.23 23.01
N GLU A 452 10.07 -5.28 23.82
CA GLU A 452 9.19 -5.68 24.91
C GLU A 452 9.07 -4.58 25.98
N ASP A 453 10.17 -3.87 26.28
CA ASP A 453 10.17 -2.83 27.30
C ASP A 453 9.81 -1.44 26.76
N SER A 454 9.94 -1.23 25.44
CA SER A 454 9.88 0.11 24.83
C SER A 454 8.74 0.30 23.84
N MET A 455 8.04 -0.74 23.43
CA MET A 455 6.89 -0.62 22.53
C MET A 455 5.62 -0.89 23.32
N VAL A 456 4.80 0.14 23.51
CA VAL A 456 3.55 0.04 24.27
C VAL A 456 2.37 0.12 23.31
N CYS A 457 1.62 -0.97 23.19
CA CYS A 457 0.43 -1.04 22.36
C CYS A 457 -0.82 -0.86 23.22
N VAL A 458 -1.70 0.07 22.85
CA VAL A 458 -3.04 0.16 23.42
C VAL A 458 -3.94 -0.87 22.74
N GLU A 459 -4.44 -1.82 23.52
CA GLU A 459 -5.34 -2.88 23.03
C GLU A 459 -6.81 -2.48 23.22
N PRO A 460 -7.72 -2.93 22.34
CA PRO A 460 -9.15 -2.79 22.58
C PRO A 460 -9.55 -3.61 23.81
N ARG A 461 -10.65 -3.21 24.44
CA ARG A 461 -11.25 -4.01 25.52
C ARG A 461 -11.67 -5.37 24.98
N LYS A 462 -11.82 -6.33 25.89
CA LYS A 462 -12.30 -7.66 25.52
C LYS A 462 -13.64 -7.55 24.80
N ASP A 463 -13.77 -8.27 23.68
CA ASP A 463 -14.96 -8.33 22.83
C ASP A 463 -15.29 -7.00 22.08
N GLU A 464 -14.39 -6.03 22.11
CA GLU A 464 -14.45 -4.82 21.29
C GLU A 464 -13.44 -4.88 20.14
N ASP A 465 -13.83 -4.33 18.98
CA ASP A 465 -12.98 -4.28 17.80
C ASP A 465 -12.17 -2.97 17.71
N CYS A 466 -12.63 -1.88 18.35
CA CYS A 466 -12.04 -0.54 18.32
C CYS A 466 -11.53 -0.11 19.71
N LEU A 467 -10.62 0.88 19.73
CA LEU A 467 -10.15 1.47 20.99
C LEU A 467 -11.15 2.49 21.51
N ARG A 468 -11.25 2.65 22.83
CA ARG A 468 -11.97 3.78 23.41
C ARG A 468 -11.03 4.92 23.74
N ASN A 469 -11.45 6.16 23.49
CA ASN A 469 -10.59 7.33 23.70
C ASN A 469 -10.16 7.44 25.18
N GLU A 470 -11.07 7.15 26.12
CA GLU A 470 -10.75 7.17 27.55
C GLU A 470 -9.66 6.18 27.96
N ASP A 471 -9.54 5.04 27.27
CA ASP A 471 -8.49 4.05 27.56
C ASP A 471 -7.13 4.53 27.05
N ILE A 472 -7.10 5.15 25.86
CA ILE A 472 -5.89 5.77 25.31
C ILE A 472 -5.39 6.87 26.25
N LEU A 473 -6.28 7.78 26.67
CA LEU A 473 -5.95 8.87 27.59
C LEU A 473 -5.49 8.35 28.96
N SER A 474 -6.10 7.27 29.47
CA SER A 474 -5.71 6.62 30.73
C SER A 474 -4.29 6.04 30.66
N VAL A 475 -3.92 5.40 29.54
CA VAL A 475 -2.55 4.90 29.34
C VAL A 475 -1.55 6.05 29.30
N ILE A 476 -1.87 7.14 28.59
CA ILE A 476 -1.00 8.33 28.52
C ILE A 476 -0.80 8.94 29.90
N GLU A 477 -1.87 9.13 30.68
CA GLU A 477 -1.76 9.71 32.03
C GLU A 477 -0.89 8.83 32.95
N ARG A 478 -1.09 7.51 32.90
CA ARG A 478 -0.38 6.54 33.75
C ARG A 478 1.10 6.36 33.36
N GLU A 479 1.42 6.32 32.07
CA GLU A 479 2.75 5.92 31.59
C GLU A 479 3.53 7.04 30.89
N GLY A 480 2.91 8.20 30.69
CA GLY A 480 3.42 9.30 29.87
C GLY A 480 4.80 9.82 30.27
N ASP A 481 5.18 9.74 31.55
CA ASP A 481 6.51 10.18 32.01
C ASP A 481 7.65 9.31 31.45
N SER A 482 7.33 8.07 31.05
CA SER A 482 8.25 7.10 30.45
C SER A 482 8.14 7.00 28.92
N ILE A 483 7.15 7.67 28.32
CA ILE A 483 6.91 7.67 26.88
C ILE A 483 7.68 8.82 26.23
N ALA A 484 8.55 8.49 25.28
CA ALA A 484 9.27 9.47 24.46
C ALA A 484 8.40 9.96 23.30
N ILE A 485 7.74 9.04 22.60
CA ILE A 485 6.91 9.33 21.44
C ILE A 485 5.55 8.64 21.56
N ILE A 486 4.48 9.35 21.25
CA ILE A 486 3.19 8.76 20.88
C ILE A 486 3.12 8.79 19.35
N MET A 487 2.91 7.63 18.74
CA MET A 487 2.86 7.46 17.28
C MET A 487 1.65 6.62 16.91
N PHE A 488 0.52 7.29 16.64
CA PHE A 488 -0.73 6.64 16.23
C PHE A 488 -0.97 6.84 14.73
N SER A 489 -1.75 5.94 14.13
CA SER A 489 -2.45 6.31 12.90
C SER A 489 -3.52 7.36 13.19
N GLY A 490 -3.78 8.29 12.27
CA GLY A 490 -4.92 9.20 12.39
C GLY A 490 -6.24 8.45 12.20
N LEU A 491 -6.26 7.52 11.25
CA LEU A 491 -7.39 6.63 11.00
C LEU A 491 -6.88 5.19 10.83
N GLN A 492 -7.39 4.28 11.65
CA GLN A 492 -6.92 2.91 11.74
C GLN A 492 -7.31 2.13 10.47
N TYR A 493 -6.32 1.56 9.78
CA TYR A 493 -6.54 0.98 8.45
C TYR A 493 -7.56 -0.18 8.45
N TYR A 494 -7.49 -1.07 9.44
CA TYR A 494 -8.30 -2.28 9.51
C TYR A 494 -9.71 -2.02 10.05
N THR A 495 -9.88 -1.26 11.13
CA THR A 495 -11.20 -1.00 11.75
C THR A 495 -11.93 0.17 11.11
N GLY A 496 -11.21 1.12 10.51
CA GLY A 496 -11.79 2.37 10.00
C GLY A 496 -12.02 3.45 11.08
N GLN A 497 -11.57 3.21 12.31
CA GLN A 497 -11.69 4.16 13.42
C GLN A 497 -10.84 5.41 13.18
N LEU A 498 -11.45 6.59 13.27
CA LEU A 498 -10.76 7.88 13.36
C LEU A 498 -10.45 8.16 14.84
N PHE A 499 -9.17 8.41 15.15
CA PHE A 499 -8.75 8.77 16.50
C PHE A 499 -8.89 10.27 16.75
N ASP A 500 -9.06 10.65 18.01
CA ASP A 500 -9.12 12.05 18.45
C ASP A 500 -7.70 12.65 18.50
N ILE A 501 -7.25 13.10 17.32
CA ILE A 501 -5.89 13.61 17.10
C ILE A 501 -5.57 14.74 18.09
N GLU A 502 -6.50 15.66 18.30
CA GLU A 502 -6.31 16.81 19.17
C GLU A 502 -6.22 16.41 20.64
N ALA A 503 -7.15 15.60 21.14
CA ALA A 503 -7.17 15.20 22.55
C ALA A 503 -5.93 14.36 22.91
N ILE A 504 -5.55 13.42 22.05
CA ILE A 504 -4.37 12.57 22.26
C ILE A 504 -3.09 13.40 22.22
N THR A 505 -2.98 14.36 21.29
CA THR A 505 -1.84 15.29 21.21
C THR A 505 -1.71 16.12 22.50
N LYS A 506 -2.82 16.74 22.95
CA LYS A 506 -2.84 17.51 24.21
C LYS A 506 -2.45 16.67 25.43
N ALA A 507 -2.97 15.44 25.53
CA ALA A 507 -2.66 14.54 26.63
C ALA A 507 -1.18 14.12 26.63
N GLY A 508 -0.62 13.80 25.46
CA GLY A 508 0.80 13.48 25.32
C GLY A 508 1.70 14.63 25.74
N HIS A 509 1.41 15.85 25.26
CA HIS A 509 2.17 17.05 25.62
C HIS A 509 2.13 17.36 27.11
N LYS A 510 1.00 17.17 27.78
CA LYS A 510 0.87 17.33 29.23
C LYS A 510 1.85 16.43 30.02
N LYS A 511 2.24 15.30 29.45
CA LYS A 511 3.21 14.35 30.03
C LYS A 511 4.64 14.49 29.46
N GLY A 512 4.87 15.50 28.61
CA GLY A 512 6.15 15.77 27.97
C GLY A 512 6.52 14.83 26.83
N CYS A 513 5.54 14.11 26.27
CA CYS A 513 5.75 13.26 25.09
C CYS A 513 5.84 14.13 23.82
N ILE A 514 6.60 13.66 22.82
CA ILE A 514 6.42 14.09 21.44
C ILE A 514 5.28 13.26 20.84
N VAL A 515 4.37 13.87 20.08
CA VAL A 515 3.21 13.23 19.47
C VAL A 515 3.25 13.38 17.96
N GLY A 516 3.47 12.25 17.29
CA GLY A 516 3.48 12.13 15.84
C GLY A 516 2.30 11.32 15.31
N TRP A 517 1.94 11.54 14.04
CA TRP A 517 0.79 10.87 13.42
C TRP A 517 1.09 10.31 12.04
N ASN A 518 0.63 9.08 11.78
CA ASN A 518 0.54 8.54 10.43
C ASN A 518 -0.86 8.82 9.87
N LEU A 519 -0.94 9.70 8.88
CA LEU A 519 -2.19 10.16 8.29
C LEU A 519 -2.53 9.45 6.97
N ALA A 520 -1.99 8.27 6.71
CA ALA A 520 -2.19 7.54 5.44
C ALA A 520 -3.67 7.34 5.06
N HIS A 521 -4.53 7.08 6.05
CA HIS A 521 -5.97 6.94 5.83
C HIS A 521 -6.78 8.20 6.19
N ALA A 522 -6.14 9.26 6.67
CA ALA A 522 -6.79 10.51 7.06
C ALA A 522 -6.59 11.63 6.02
N PHE A 523 -5.40 11.72 5.41
CA PHE A 523 -5.10 12.66 4.33
C PHE A 523 -6.12 12.55 3.20
N ALA A 524 -6.69 13.70 2.81
CA ALA A 524 -7.75 13.83 1.80
C ALA A 524 -9.05 13.02 2.08
N ASN A 525 -9.23 12.47 3.28
CA ASN A 525 -10.42 11.72 3.69
C ASN A 525 -11.25 12.50 4.69
N VAL A 526 -10.63 12.98 5.77
CA VAL A 526 -11.27 13.75 6.85
C VAL A 526 -10.62 15.13 6.98
N PRO A 527 -11.32 16.14 7.49
CA PRO A 527 -10.71 17.42 7.82
C PRO A 527 -9.59 17.25 8.86
N LEU A 528 -8.51 18.00 8.67
CA LEU A 528 -7.32 17.98 9.52
C LEU A 528 -6.93 19.42 9.86
N SER A 529 -6.41 19.63 11.07
CA SER A 529 -5.96 20.93 11.56
C SER A 529 -4.63 20.80 12.30
N LEU A 530 -3.61 20.25 11.62
CA LEU A 530 -2.36 19.82 12.27
C LEU A 530 -1.64 20.94 13.03
N HIS A 531 -1.65 22.17 12.49
CA HIS A 531 -1.08 23.34 13.14
C HIS A 531 -1.83 23.66 14.45
N GLU A 532 -3.13 23.91 14.35
CA GLU A 532 -3.96 24.27 15.52
C GLU A 532 -4.01 23.18 16.59
N TRP A 533 -3.99 21.91 16.18
CA TRP A 533 -3.93 20.77 17.09
C TRP A 533 -2.55 20.58 17.74
N ASN A 534 -1.58 21.44 17.39
CA ASN A 534 -0.22 21.45 17.89
C ASN A 534 0.50 20.10 17.68
N VAL A 535 0.18 19.36 16.62
CA VAL A 535 0.86 18.09 16.29
C VAL A 535 2.36 18.35 16.13
N ASP A 536 3.26 17.47 16.61
CA ASP A 536 4.70 17.73 16.50
C ASP A 536 5.22 17.45 15.08
N PHE A 537 4.86 16.29 14.54
CA PHE A 537 5.13 15.89 13.17
C PHE A 537 4.06 14.92 12.66
N ALA A 538 3.89 14.82 11.34
CA ALA A 538 3.03 13.82 10.74
C ALA A 538 3.53 13.40 9.36
N CYS A 539 3.18 12.20 8.91
CA CYS A 539 3.47 11.74 7.56
C CYS A 539 2.28 11.03 6.93
N TRP A 540 2.14 11.11 5.61
CA TRP A 540 1.09 10.43 4.87
C TRP A 540 1.56 9.96 3.50
N CYS A 541 0.89 8.95 2.97
CA CYS A 541 0.95 8.63 1.55
C CYS A 541 -0.10 9.43 0.78
N THR A 542 0.14 9.64 -0.50
CA THR A 542 -0.76 10.38 -1.40
C THR A 542 -1.51 9.46 -2.37
N TYR A 543 -1.13 8.18 -2.47
CA TYR A 543 -1.69 7.26 -3.46
C TYR A 543 -3.06 6.66 -3.12
N LYS A 544 -3.56 6.92 -1.90
CA LYS A 544 -4.89 6.48 -1.43
C LYS A 544 -5.95 7.50 -1.86
N TYR A 545 -6.53 8.23 -0.91
CA TYR A 545 -7.52 9.28 -1.18
C TYR A 545 -6.97 10.42 -2.06
N GLY A 546 -5.66 10.69 -1.99
CA GLY A 546 -4.98 11.67 -2.86
C GLY A 546 -4.74 11.20 -4.31
N SER A 547 -5.08 9.96 -4.66
CA SER A 547 -5.12 9.44 -6.03
C SER A 547 -3.83 9.62 -6.86
N SER A 548 -2.67 9.60 -6.21
CA SER A 548 -1.37 9.91 -6.84
C SER A 548 -0.65 8.70 -7.48
N SER A 549 -1.37 7.62 -7.83
CA SER A 549 -0.83 6.34 -8.30
C SER A 549 0.07 5.58 -7.31
N ALA A 550 0.24 4.27 -7.52
CA ALA A 550 0.97 3.38 -6.62
C ALA A 550 2.41 3.87 -6.37
N GLY A 551 2.78 3.99 -5.09
CA GLY A 551 4.10 4.48 -4.70
C GLY A 551 4.32 5.99 -4.92
N GLY A 552 3.24 6.77 -5.07
CA GLY A 552 3.33 8.22 -5.21
C GLY A 552 4.05 8.93 -4.06
N LEU A 553 4.50 10.17 -4.33
CA LEU A 553 5.32 10.98 -3.43
C LEU A 553 4.58 11.26 -2.11
N ALA A 554 5.18 10.87 -0.99
CA ALA A 554 4.57 11.05 0.32
C ALA A 554 4.66 12.50 0.82
N GLY A 555 3.82 12.84 1.78
CA GLY A 555 3.88 14.12 2.48
C GLY A 555 4.42 13.96 3.90
N ALA A 556 4.94 15.07 4.39
CA ALA A 556 5.56 15.24 5.69
C ALA A 556 5.12 16.59 6.27
N PHE A 557 4.74 16.60 7.53
CA PHE A 557 4.39 17.78 8.31
C PHE A 557 5.33 17.89 9.51
N ILE A 558 5.79 19.09 9.80
CA ILE A 558 6.55 19.44 10.99
C ILE A 558 6.08 20.80 11.45
N HIS A 559 5.65 20.89 12.70
CA HIS A 559 5.12 22.14 13.23
C HIS A 559 6.19 23.24 13.24
N SER A 560 5.75 24.45 12.96
CA SER A 560 6.51 25.70 12.91
C SER A 560 7.27 26.03 14.20
N LYS A 561 6.91 25.44 15.35
CA LYS A 561 7.73 25.50 16.58
C LYS A 561 9.11 24.86 16.41
N TYR A 562 9.30 24.07 15.34
CA TYR A 562 10.57 23.46 14.91
C TYR A 562 11.18 24.17 13.69
N ASN A 563 10.73 25.39 13.32
CA ASN A 563 11.23 26.08 12.11
C ASN A 563 12.75 26.22 12.07
N SER A 564 13.38 26.53 13.20
CA SER A 564 14.84 26.64 13.32
C SER A 564 15.48 25.38 13.90
N ASP A 565 14.88 24.20 13.68
CA ASP A 565 15.36 22.95 14.28
C ASP A 565 16.75 22.56 13.74
N LYS A 566 17.69 22.38 14.67
CA LYS A 566 19.08 21.96 14.42
C LYS A 566 19.40 20.59 14.99
N ARG A 567 18.39 19.80 15.37
CA ARG A 567 18.58 18.45 15.90
C ARG A 567 19.33 17.56 14.90
N GLU A 568 20.12 16.63 15.45
CA GLU A 568 20.74 15.57 14.66
C GLU A 568 19.69 14.72 13.95
N ARG A 569 19.79 14.67 12.62
CA ARG A 569 18.88 13.95 11.72
C ARG A 569 19.60 13.48 10.46
N MET A 570 18.89 12.74 9.61
CA MET A 570 19.39 12.37 8.28
C MET A 570 19.39 13.60 7.38
N LEU A 571 20.52 13.90 6.76
CA LEU A 571 20.73 15.12 5.97
C LEU A 571 21.14 14.76 4.54
N GLY A 572 20.70 15.59 3.59
CA GLY A 572 21.14 15.57 2.21
C GLY A 572 21.14 16.98 1.65
N TRP A 573 21.65 17.18 0.44
CA TRP A 573 21.82 18.53 -0.12
C TRP A 573 20.50 19.29 -0.36
N TRP A 574 19.35 18.59 -0.40
CA TRP A 574 18.06 19.26 -0.47
C TRP A 574 17.55 19.82 0.86
N ALA A 575 18.19 19.46 1.98
CA ALA A 575 17.98 20.08 3.28
C ALA A 575 18.74 21.40 3.40
N HIS A 576 19.64 21.70 2.46
CA HIS A 576 20.37 22.96 2.38
C HIS A 576 19.49 24.06 1.80
N LYS A 577 19.64 25.30 2.30
CA LYS A 577 18.91 26.49 1.85
C LYS A 577 18.90 26.61 0.32
N ALA A 578 17.71 26.73 -0.25
CA ALA A 578 17.54 26.78 -1.70
C ALA A 578 18.43 27.85 -2.39
N SER A 579 18.60 29.03 -1.77
CA SER A 579 19.38 30.15 -2.31
C SER A 579 20.88 29.89 -2.45
N THR A 580 21.48 29.04 -1.61
CA THR A 580 22.92 28.77 -1.58
C THR A 580 23.27 27.33 -1.97
N ARG A 581 22.27 26.47 -2.24
CA ARG A 581 22.43 25.02 -2.52
C ARG A 581 23.41 24.72 -3.65
N PHE A 582 23.42 25.54 -4.70
CA PHE A 582 24.28 25.33 -5.88
C PHE A 582 25.67 25.95 -5.76
N ILE A 583 26.02 26.57 -4.62
CA ILE A 583 27.40 27.00 -4.33
C ILE A 583 28.31 25.78 -4.09
N MET A 584 27.75 24.70 -3.52
CA MET A 584 28.43 23.41 -3.33
C MET A 584 29.78 23.48 -2.56
N ASP A 585 29.91 24.39 -1.59
CA ASP A 585 31.12 24.53 -0.78
C ASP A 585 31.21 23.53 0.40
N ASN A 586 30.26 22.59 0.46
CA ASN A 586 30.07 21.59 1.51
C ASN A 586 29.91 22.19 2.93
N LYS A 587 29.51 23.46 3.05
CA LYS A 587 29.12 24.07 4.33
C LYS A 587 27.61 24.10 4.42
N LEU A 588 27.04 23.12 5.13
CA LEU A 588 25.60 22.98 5.25
C LEU A 588 24.97 24.17 5.98
N GLU A 589 24.05 24.84 5.30
CA GLU A 589 23.11 25.81 5.86
C GLU A 589 21.72 25.19 5.77
N LEU A 590 21.18 24.71 6.89
CA LEU A 590 19.87 24.07 6.90
C LEU A 590 18.78 25.05 6.46
N ASP A 591 17.89 24.57 5.61
CA ASP A 591 16.63 25.23 5.29
C ASP A 591 15.70 25.20 6.49
N ASP A 592 14.81 26.18 6.55
CA ASP A 592 13.90 26.35 7.68
C ASP A 592 12.67 25.44 7.52
N GLY A 593 12.04 25.07 8.64
CA GLY A 593 10.81 24.28 8.67
C GLY A 593 10.95 22.88 8.07
N ALA A 594 9.87 22.41 7.41
CA ALA A 594 9.83 21.08 6.83
C ALA A 594 10.77 20.90 5.63
N ALA A 595 11.14 21.98 4.94
CA ALA A 595 12.10 21.94 3.84
C ALA A 595 13.47 21.42 4.30
N GLY A 596 13.89 21.75 5.52
CA GLY A 596 15.13 21.27 6.14
C GLY A 596 15.20 19.78 6.44
N TYR A 597 14.15 19.01 6.12
CA TYR A 597 14.10 17.54 6.24
C TYR A 597 14.10 16.83 4.88
N ARG A 598 14.04 17.55 3.76
CA ARG A 598 14.20 16.98 2.41
C ARG A 598 15.62 16.47 2.23
N ILE A 599 15.80 15.23 1.79
CA ILE A 599 17.15 14.66 1.60
C ILE A 599 17.63 14.85 0.15
N SER A 600 16.74 14.60 -0.81
CA SER A 600 17.07 14.49 -2.24
C SER A 600 16.17 15.37 -3.10
N ASN A 601 16.60 15.56 -4.35
CA ASN A 601 15.81 16.15 -5.43
C ASN A 601 14.39 15.55 -5.48
N PRO A 602 13.33 16.38 -5.56
CA PRO A 602 11.97 15.87 -5.71
C PRO A 602 11.79 15.16 -7.07
N PRO A 603 11.16 13.97 -7.10
CA PRO A 603 10.90 13.26 -8.34
C PRO A 603 9.71 13.89 -9.08
N MET A 604 9.97 14.75 -10.08
CA MET A 604 8.96 15.47 -10.88
C MET A 604 7.80 14.56 -11.33
N MET A 605 8.08 13.35 -11.80
CA MET A 605 7.02 12.46 -12.29
C MET A 605 6.02 12.04 -11.19
N LEU A 606 6.41 12.05 -9.92
CA LEU A 606 5.50 11.77 -8.79
C LEU A 606 4.80 13.03 -8.27
N VAL A 607 5.25 14.23 -8.65
CA VAL A 607 4.59 15.50 -8.33
C VAL A 607 3.37 15.71 -9.21
N VAL A 608 3.43 15.33 -10.48
CA VAL A 608 2.34 15.57 -11.45
C VAL A 608 0.97 15.03 -11.01
N PRO A 609 0.82 13.77 -10.51
CA PRO A 609 -0.48 13.31 -10.03
C PRO A 609 -1.02 14.15 -8.87
N LEU A 610 -0.15 14.78 -8.06
CA LEU A 610 -0.57 15.70 -7.00
C LEU A 610 -1.07 17.03 -7.58
N GLN A 611 -0.45 17.54 -8.65
CA GLN A 611 -0.96 18.71 -9.37
C GLN A 611 -2.36 18.44 -9.95
N ALA A 612 -2.55 17.28 -10.58
CA ALA A 612 -3.86 16.84 -11.06
C ALA A 612 -4.88 16.71 -9.93
N PHE A 613 -4.48 16.15 -8.78
CA PHE A 613 -5.33 16.02 -7.62
C PHE A 613 -5.73 17.39 -7.06
N LEU A 614 -4.80 18.34 -6.94
CA LEU A 614 -5.07 19.70 -6.46
C LEU A 614 -5.97 20.49 -7.42
N GLU A 615 -5.90 20.24 -8.72
CA GLU A 615 -6.85 20.80 -9.69
C GLU A 615 -8.29 20.35 -9.39
N VAL A 616 -8.50 19.08 -9.04
CA VAL A 616 -9.83 18.60 -8.61
C VAL A 616 -10.21 19.17 -7.25
N MET A 617 -9.27 19.23 -6.30
CA MET A 617 -9.51 19.86 -5.00
C MET A 617 -9.79 21.35 -5.08
N SER A 618 -9.42 22.04 -6.16
CA SER A 618 -9.79 23.45 -6.36
C SER A 618 -11.29 23.67 -6.63
N LYS A 619 -12.02 22.60 -6.98
CA LYS A 619 -13.45 22.61 -7.32
C LYS A 619 -14.37 22.33 -6.12
N THR A 620 -13.82 22.05 -4.94
CA THR A 620 -14.56 21.62 -3.74
C THR A 620 -13.76 21.96 -2.48
N SER A 621 -14.33 21.75 -1.28
CA SER A 621 -13.56 21.72 -0.04
C SER A 621 -13.56 20.35 0.66
N LEU A 622 -12.64 20.11 1.59
CA LEU A 622 -12.67 18.88 2.41
C LEU A 622 -13.90 18.82 3.31
N GLU A 623 -14.44 19.95 3.73
CA GLU A 623 -15.67 20.04 4.52
C GLU A 623 -16.88 19.59 3.70
N GLU A 624 -16.97 19.98 2.42
CA GLU A 624 -18.03 19.53 1.51
C GLU A 624 -17.91 18.03 1.22
N LEU A 625 -16.70 17.56 0.92
CA LEU A 625 -16.43 16.14 0.73
C LEU A 625 -16.73 15.31 1.99
N ARG A 626 -16.45 15.87 3.17
CA ARG A 626 -16.76 15.23 4.46
C ARG A 626 -18.27 15.11 4.67
N LYS A 627 -19.05 16.15 4.37
CA LYS A 627 -20.52 16.09 4.44
C LYS A 627 -21.06 14.98 3.53
N LYS A 628 -20.57 14.90 2.29
CA LYS A 628 -20.91 13.81 1.36
C LYS A 628 -20.51 12.45 1.91
N SER A 629 -19.30 12.29 2.43
CA SER A 629 -18.81 11.02 3.00
C SER A 629 -19.69 10.54 4.17
N ILE A 630 -20.12 11.43 5.06
CA ILE A 630 -21.00 11.07 6.18
C ILE A 630 -22.31 10.47 5.65
N LEU A 631 -22.93 11.11 4.65
CA LEU A 631 -24.15 10.59 4.01
C LEU A 631 -23.91 9.31 3.23
N LEU A 632 -22.85 9.25 2.41
CA LEU A 632 -22.57 8.14 1.51
C LEU A 632 -22.22 6.86 2.28
N THR A 633 -21.32 6.97 3.26
CA THR A 633 -20.96 5.86 4.16
C THR A 633 -22.11 5.54 5.12
N GLY A 634 -22.87 6.54 5.56
CA GLY A 634 -24.07 6.33 6.39
C GLY A 634 -25.18 5.59 5.63
N TYR A 635 -25.37 5.87 4.35
CA TYR A 635 -26.30 5.14 3.49
C TYR A 635 -25.87 3.67 3.32
N LEU A 636 -24.57 3.42 3.13
CA LEU A 636 -24.02 2.06 3.13
C LEU A 636 -24.30 1.34 4.46
N GLU A 637 -24.00 1.99 5.59
CA GLU A 637 -24.27 1.46 6.93
C GLU A 637 -25.76 1.14 7.13
N PHE A 638 -26.64 2.03 6.70
CA PHE A 638 -28.09 1.87 6.77
C PHE A 638 -28.57 0.63 5.99
N LEU A 639 -28.16 0.47 4.73
CA LEU A 639 -28.53 -0.68 3.91
C LEU A 639 -27.97 -2.00 4.47
N ILE A 640 -26.71 -2.01 4.92
CA ILE A 640 -26.09 -3.19 5.52
C ILE A 640 -26.83 -3.58 6.81
N ASN A 641 -27.12 -2.63 7.69
CA ASN A 641 -27.86 -2.90 8.92
C ASN A 641 -29.28 -3.38 8.63
N HIS A 642 -29.96 -2.81 7.63
CA HIS A 642 -31.28 -3.26 7.24
C HIS A 642 -31.27 -4.71 6.74
N HIS A 643 -30.33 -5.10 5.88
CA HIS A 643 -30.37 -6.43 5.25
C HIS A 643 -29.64 -7.53 6.02
N LEU A 644 -28.57 -7.19 6.76
CA LEU A 644 -27.59 -8.17 7.26
C LEU A 644 -27.35 -8.10 8.77
N SER A 645 -27.95 -7.13 9.49
CA SER A 645 -27.83 -7.09 10.94
C SER A 645 -28.46 -8.34 11.57
N PRO A 646 -27.86 -8.92 12.63
CA PRO A 646 -28.43 -10.06 13.36
C PRO A 646 -29.86 -9.82 13.87
N ASN A 647 -30.25 -8.55 14.06
CA ASN A 647 -31.57 -8.14 14.55
C ASN A 647 -32.55 -7.75 13.43
N SER A 648 -32.17 -7.91 12.15
CA SER A 648 -33.05 -7.56 11.04
C SER A 648 -34.21 -8.54 10.94
N SER A 649 -35.44 -8.01 10.94
CA SER A 649 -36.68 -8.76 10.68
C SER A 649 -36.85 -9.16 9.22
N THR A 650 -36.04 -8.60 8.30
CA THR A 650 -36.07 -8.83 6.85
C THR A 650 -34.86 -9.62 6.35
N GLY A 651 -34.04 -10.16 7.26
CA GLY A 651 -32.78 -10.84 6.97
C GLY A 651 -32.88 -11.77 5.75
N LYS A 652 -32.28 -11.35 4.64
CA LYS A 652 -32.30 -12.12 3.38
C LYS A 652 -31.45 -13.38 3.49
N THR A 653 -30.47 -13.38 4.39
CA THR A 653 -29.53 -14.48 4.66
C THR A 653 -29.86 -15.14 5.99
N LYS A 654 -30.01 -16.49 6.03
CA LYS A 654 -30.38 -17.24 7.25
C LYS A 654 -29.18 -17.74 8.04
N LYS A 655 -28.00 -17.88 7.40
CA LYS A 655 -26.78 -18.49 7.95
C LYS A 655 -25.61 -17.50 7.99
N VAL A 656 -25.52 -16.58 7.04
CA VAL A 656 -24.43 -15.60 7.00
C VAL A 656 -24.80 -14.37 7.82
N GLN A 657 -23.92 -14.02 8.76
CA GLN A 657 -24.01 -12.82 9.57
C GLN A 657 -22.87 -11.86 9.19
N CYS A 658 -23.20 -10.58 9.09
CA CYS A 658 -22.26 -9.49 8.86
C CYS A 658 -22.41 -8.45 9.97
N SER A 659 -21.32 -8.13 10.66
CA SER A 659 -21.27 -7.01 11.59
C SER A 659 -20.31 -5.91 11.09
N ILE A 660 -20.59 -4.66 11.45
CA ILE A 660 -19.74 -3.53 11.13
C ILE A 660 -18.78 -3.31 12.30
N MET A 661 -17.47 -3.40 12.05
CA MET A 661 -16.43 -3.16 13.06
C MET A 661 -16.15 -1.66 13.26
N THR A 662 -16.34 -0.90 12.21
CA THR A 662 -16.12 0.55 12.20
C THR A 662 -17.08 1.24 13.16
N PRO A 663 -16.65 2.25 13.93
CA PRO A 663 -17.54 2.99 14.82
C PRO A 663 -18.76 3.55 14.08
N SER A 664 -19.94 3.40 14.68
CA SER A 664 -21.20 3.89 14.11
C SER A 664 -21.33 5.41 14.19
N ASP A 665 -20.71 6.05 15.19
CA ASP A 665 -20.64 7.50 15.28
C ASP A 665 -19.88 8.03 14.05
N PRO A 666 -20.53 8.80 13.14
CA PRO A 666 -19.90 9.28 11.92
C PRO A 666 -18.68 10.16 12.19
N ARG A 667 -18.58 10.78 13.38
CA ARG A 667 -17.42 11.59 13.80
C ARG A 667 -16.18 10.75 14.11
N GLN A 668 -16.36 9.45 14.35
CA GLN A 668 -15.29 8.51 14.71
C GLN A 668 -14.89 7.59 13.54
N ARG A 669 -15.26 7.94 12.30
CA ARG A 669 -14.91 7.19 11.09
C ARG A 669 -14.74 8.07 9.85
N GLY A 670 -14.04 7.55 8.85
CA GLY A 670 -13.90 8.15 7.50
C GLY A 670 -14.86 7.53 6.48
N CYS A 671 -14.43 7.47 5.21
CA CYS A 671 -15.19 6.83 4.13
C CYS A 671 -15.38 5.31 4.29
N GLN A 672 -14.45 4.62 4.95
CA GLN A 672 -14.39 3.16 5.04
C GLN A 672 -15.40 2.59 6.05
N LEU A 673 -16.05 1.47 5.70
CA LEU A 673 -16.61 0.51 6.64
C LEU A 673 -15.88 -0.83 6.54
N SER A 674 -15.63 -1.44 7.69
CA SER A 674 -15.05 -2.78 7.80
C SER A 674 -16.13 -3.77 8.21
N LEU A 675 -16.48 -4.64 7.26
CA LEU A 675 -17.55 -5.64 7.38
C LEU A 675 -16.95 -6.99 7.78
N LYS A 676 -17.34 -7.50 8.94
CA LYS A 676 -16.87 -8.75 9.54
C LYS A 676 -17.89 -9.85 9.34
N PHE A 677 -17.46 -10.96 8.76
CA PHE A 677 -18.34 -12.08 8.40
C PHE A 677 -18.09 -13.30 9.28
N ASN A 678 -19.14 -14.09 9.53
CA ASN A 678 -19.04 -15.38 10.25
C ASN A 678 -18.67 -16.57 9.34
N VAL A 679 -18.43 -16.32 8.04
CA VAL A 679 -18.04 -17.33 7.04
C VAL A 679 -16.61 -17.10 6.53
N ASP A 680 -16.10 -18.06 5.75
CA ASP A 680 -14.81 -17.90 5.07
C ASP A 680 -14.84 -16.69 4.14
N ILE A 681 -14.04 -15.68 4.49
CA ILE A 681 -13.95 -14.42 3.77
C ILE A 681 -13.39 -14.57 2.36
N VAL A 682 -12.67 -15.66 2.08
CA VAL A 682 -12.21 -15.97 0.72
C VAL A 682 -13.41 -16.16 -0.20
N LYS A 683 -14.45 -16.88 0.24
CA LYS A 683 -15.66 -17.13 -0.56
C LYS A 683 -16.42 -15.84 -0.83
N VAL A 684 -16.63 -15.03 0.21
CA VAL A 684 -17.30 -13.71 0.07
C VAL A 684 -16.54 -12.84 -0.92
N PHE A 685 -15.21 -12.77 -0.80
CA PHE A 685 -14.38 -11.96 -1.69
C PHE A 685 -14.40 -12.47 -3.15
N GLU A 686 -14.38 -13.78 -3.36
CA GLU A 686 -14.43 -14.38 -4.70
C GLU A 686 -15.76 -14.12 -5.39
N GLU A 687 -16.88 -14.28 -4.69
CA GLU A 687 -18.22 -14.00 -5.23
C GLU A 687 -18.43 -12.51 -5.57
N LEU A 688 -17.93 -11.61 -4.72
CA LEU A 688 -17.90 -10.17 -5.01
C LEU A 688 -17.04 -9.87 -6.23
N THR A 689 -15.87 -10.51 -6.35
CA THR A 689 -14.95 -10.31 -7.48
C THR A 689 -15.59 -10.75 -8.80
N LYS A 690 -16.32 -11.88 -8.83
CA LYS A 690 -17.05 -12.34 -10.02
C LYS A 690 -18.07 -11.30 -10.49
N ARG A 691 -18.69 -10.57 -9.57
CA ARG A 691 -19.66 -9.49 -9.84
C ARG A 691 -19.00 -8.13 -10.09
N GLY A 692 -17.67 -8.09 -10.24
CA GLY A 692 -16.92 -6.88 -10.56
C GLY A 692 -16.87 -5.83 -9.44
N VAL A 693 -17.01 -6.29 -8.20
CA VAL A 693 -16.78 -5.47 -7.01
C VAL A 693 -15.29 -5.46 -6.67
N VAL A 694 -14.70 -4.27 -6.63
CA VAL A 694 -13.31 -4.06 -6.23
C VAL A 694 -13.29 -3.50 -4.81
N VAL A 695 -13.03 -4.39 -3.86
CA VAL A 695 -12.91 -4.12 -2.42
C VAL A 695 -11.63 -4.71 -1.88
N ASP A 696 -11.33 -4.47 -0.60
CA ASP A 696 -10.13 -4.97 0.03
C ASP A 696 -10.44 -6.04 1.09
N LYS A 697 -9.84 -7.23 0.94
CA LYS A 697 -9.97 -8.35 1.86
C LYS A 697 -8.89 -8.32 2.95
N ARG A 698 -9.27 -8.53 4.20
CA ARG A 698 -8.35 -8.65 5.34
C ARG A 698 -8.67 -9.87 6.18
N TYR A 699 -7.62 -10.60 6.54
CA TYR A 699 -7.74 -11.72 7.45
C TYR A 699 -7.98 -11.25 8.88
N PRO A 700 -8.70 -12.06 9.70
CA PRO A 700 -9.23 -13.38 9.35
C PRO A 700 -10.51 -13.34 8.52
N ASN A 701 -11.37 -12.33 8.69
CA ASN A 701 -12.75 -12.41 8.20
C ASN A 701 -13.40 -11.05 7.81
N VAL A 702 -12.63 -10.12 7.24
CA VAL A 702 -13.10 -8.76 6.97
C VAL A 702 -13.02 -8.36 5.49
N ILE A 703 -14.08 -7.71 4.99
CA ILE A 703 -14.05 -6.89 3.77
C ILE A 703 -14.07 -5.42 4.18
N ARG A 704 -13.10 -4.63 3.71
CA ARG A 704 -13.11 -3.18 3.82
C ARG A 704 -13.75 -2.59 2.56
N VAL A 705 -14.85 -1.87 2.75
CA VAL A 705 -15.63 -1.22 1.69
C VAL A 705 -15.48 0.28 1.87
N THR A 706 -15.00 0.99 0.85
CA THR A 706 -14.71 2.42 0.95
C THR A 706 -15.35 3.18 -0.21
N PRO A 707 -16.60 3.66 -0.06
CA PRO A 707 -17.16 4.65 -0.96
C PRO A 707 -16.47 6.01 -0.76
N VAL A 708 -15.55 6.35 -1.65
CA VAL A 708 -14.80 7.61 -1.63
C VAL A 708 -15.67 8.75 -2.16
N HIS A 709 -15.78 9.82 -1.36
CA HIS A 709 -16.61 11.00 -1.63
C HIS A 709 -16.34 11.71 -2.97
N LEU A 710 -15.11 11.65 -3.49
CA LEU A 710 -14.72 12.29 -4.76
C LEU A 710 -15.40 11.70 -5.98
N TYR A 711 -15.62 10.39 -6.00
CA TYR A 711 -15.98 9.71 -7.23
C TYR A 711 -17.06 8.65 -7.07
N ASN A 712 -17.28 8.08 -5.88
CA ASN A 712 -18.38 7.15 -5.67
C ASN A 712 -19.73 7.88 -5.54
N SER A 713 -20.76 7.19 -6.00
CA SER A 713 -22.15 7.63 -6.01
C SER A 713 -22.99 6.80 -5.02
N PHE A 714 -24.17 7.30 -4.65
CA PHE A 714 -25.14 6.52 -3.86
C PHE A 714 -25.62 5.30 -4.65
N ARG A 715 -25.71 5.40 -5.99
CA ARG A 715 -25.96 4.25 -6.86
C ARG A 715 -24.87 3.19 -6.78
N ASP A 716 -23.59 3.56 -6.65
CA ASP A 716 -22.51 2.58 -6.45
C ASP A 716 -22.63 1.85 -5.11
N VAL A 717 -23.07 2.55 -4.05
CA VAL A 717 -23.35 1.95 -2.74
C VAL A 717 -24.49 0.95 -2.84
N HIS A 718 -25.58 1.30 -3.51
CA HIS A 718 -26.72 0.40 -3.71
C HIS A 718 -26.32 -0.84 -4.53
N ARG A 719 -25.64 -0.65 -5.67
CA ARG A 719 -25.09 -1.73 -6.50
C ARG A 719 -24.14 -2.64 -5.72
N PHE A 720 -23.33 -2.09 -4.82
CA PHE A 720 -22.47 -2.88 -3.93
C PHE A 720 -23.29 -3.77 -3.00
N VAL A 721 -24.33 -3.22 -2.36
CA VAL A 721 -25.17 -3.98 -1.43
C VAL A 721 -25.94 -5.08 -2.16
N GLU A 722 -26.48 -4.82 -3.35
CA GLU A 722 -27.10 -5.86 -4.19
C GLU A 722 -26.11 -6.97 -4.53
N ALA A 723 -24.93 -6.63 -5.04
CA ALA A 723 -23.90 -7.59 -5.36
C ALA A 723 -23.42 -8.39 -4.13
N LEU A 724 -23.40 -7.76 -2.95
CA LEU A 724 -23.10 -8.43 -1.69
C LEU A 724 -24.19 -9.44 -1.34
N LEU A 725 -25.46 -9.05 -1.40
CA LEU A 725 -26.59 -9.95 -1.12
C LEU A 725 -26.59 -11.15 -2.05
N ASP A 726 -26.45 -10.94 -3.36
CA ASP A 726 -26.37 -12.02 -4.34
C ASP A 726 -25.16 -12.95 -4.09
N SER A 727 -24.05 -12.39 -3.62
CA SER A 727 -22.86 -13.16 -3.26
C SER A 727 -23.11 -14.02 -2.02
N LEU A 728 -23.80 -13.47 -1.01
CA LEU A 728 -24.11 -14.19 0.21
C LEU A 728 -25.15 -15.29 -0.04
N ASP A 729 -26.15 -15.02 -0.88
CA ASP A 729 -27.14 -16.02 -1.28
C ASP A 729 -26.46 -17.22 -1.96
N GLU A 730 -25.52 -17.01 -2.89
CA GLU A 730 -24.76 -18.09 -3.51
C GLU A 730 -23.96 -18.93 -2.49
N ILE A 731 -23.37 -18.26 -1.49
CA ILE A 731 -22.62 -18.91 -0.42
C ILE A 731 -23.54 -19.74 0.47
N GLU A 732 -24.76 -19.28 0.76
CA GLU A 732 -25.74 -20.03 1.56
C GLU A 732 -26.25 -21.28 0.87
N HIS A 733 -26.39 -21.26 -0.47
CA HIS A 733 -26.76 -22.43 -1.26
C HIS A 733 -25.60 -23.42 -1.42
N SER A 734 -24.36 -22.94 -1.33
CA SER A 734 -23.13 -23.74 -1.41
C SER A 734 -22.68 -24.38 -0.08
N VAL A 735 -23.34 -24.05 1.04
CA VAL A 735 -23.04 -24.53 2.42
C VAL A 735 -24.23 -25.30 2.99
#